data_AF-C5MEP0-F1
#
_entry.id   AF-C5MEP0-F1
#
_cell.length_a   1.000
_cell.length_b   1.000
_cell.length_c   1.000
_cell.angle_alpha   90.00
_cell.angle_beta   90.00
_cell.angle_gamma   90.00
#
_symmetry.space_group_name_H-M   'P 1'
#
loop_
_entity.id
_entity.type
_entity.pdbx_description
1 polymer ?
#
loop_
_entity_poly.entity_id
_entity_poly.type
_entity_poly.pdbx_seq_one_letter_code
_entity_poly.pdbx_strand_id
1 'polypeptide(L)'
;MATNPKVNKAIQSVLKIIQSLVEKNYKNLEKEYYLDSMDDSIFTTGNSQIQDVLKKIELEYSITATDEFSESQKNEVEQYNESINTNVQDFILLSAFHSSIQSRIENYIQSETTSKHDFFNSLALILDFELSYAANVNLKCNTIFYDSLRQVTRSLMSISTATIEGFWGYFESRLGVIMNKIFGNTTVERISLLYTFNYLTDKFQSKDESGKRDSYKRDSFNDTFHARVRFLVVNILDFEDNTGLNKYFSVSNRTSPSLQSNDPYLANILEIQKLLRDPLHYLKPENHKQLKTLSDKCKKVAEEIINKEYRFRMDYPLHDQFHIVPPKSDDEQEYLMEKYSKLTYVPETYFTSLFKNKERKSQFEDKLLFESSMKQSTTRMQYLFSICVVAHLVIESSQKYKRQFLDSLGASSNVNHFIDFSAPDEVVKTFIITKRETLSAIKDFNMQYSYFIQHLLLSEKYLWGWVIYGKDPKTKKPLLADKQTTVEQLEKVSEDFKNVYRYKDSRYFNTYVTPQVTRKMRTKRGLSELDSVDAFAIEDTKRNVEDIDYELSSTDDINTKHELLEKKSLLSWRLLRNERSNNWFDAAQKFREEMLSHQEEIKLDEDDIEDGDDEDMPDVAEGNAATENEGKRQLEEDKDEANDTKRTKLVKENTNSDLQESHVTPQLQQEPEAEKPKDESDEIKPELEEPAKSDQGIETGGNDEK
;
A
#
# COMPACT_ATOMS: atom_id res chain seq x y z
N MET A 1 -56.22 14.24 14.59
CA MET A 1 -56.26 15.68 14.27
C MET A 1 -57.27 15.88 13.16
N ALA A 2 -58.26 16.75 13.32
CA ALA A 2 -59.21 17.06 12.26
C ALA A 2 -58.48 17.85 11.17
N THR A 3 -58.21 17.22 10.03
CA THR A 3 -57.56 17.86 8.88
C THR A 3 -58.53 18.79 8.17
N ASN A 4 -58.14 20.05 7.92
CA ASN A 4 -58.95 20.99 7.13
C ASN A 4 -59.27 20.36 5.75
N PRO A 5 -60.55 20.25 5.37
CA PRO A 5 -60.96 19.55 4.15
C PRO A 5 -60.41 20.19 2.87
N LYS A 6 -60.17 21.52 2.86
CA LYS A 6 -59.56 22.22 1.72
C LYS A 6 -58.09 21.84 1.54
N VAL A 7 -57.34 21.77 2.65
CA VAL A 7 -55.93 21.34 2.66
C VAL A 7 -55.81 19.89 2.20
N ASN A 8 -56.67 18.99 2.70
CA ASN A 8 -56.65 17.59 2.27
C ASN A 8 -56.99 17.44 0.77
N LYS A 9 -57.96 18.21 0.26
CA LYS A 9 -58.28 18.23 -1.18
C LYS A 9 -57.09 18.73 -2.03
N ALA A 10 -56.34 19.71 -1.54
CA ALA A 10 -55.12 20.18 -2.19
C ALA A 10 -54.03 19.10 -2.20
N ILE A 11 -53.77 18.43 -1.07
CA ILE A 11 -52.82 17.31 -0.98
C ILE A 11 -53.17 16.23 -2.01
N GLN A 12 -54.44 15.80 -2.07
CA GLN A 12 -54.89 14.79 -3.03
C GLN A 12 -54.76 15.24 -4.49
N SER A 13 -54.90 16.54 -4.76
CA SER A 13 -54.74 17.09 -6.11
C SER A 13 -53.27 17.10 -6.54
N VAL A 14 -52.36 17.56 -5.66
CA VAL A 14 -50.91 17.53 -5.89
C VAL A 14 -50.42 16.09 -6.05
N LEU A 15 -50.89 15.17 -5.20
CA LEU A 15 -50.55 13.75 -5.26
C LEU A 15 -50.93 13.12 -6.62
N LYS A 16 -52.12 13.44 -7.15
CA LYS A 16 -52.52 12.98 -8.49
C LYS A 16 -51.64 13.53 -9.60
N ILE A 17 -51.21 14.79 -9.50
CA ILE A 17 -50.26 15.39 -10.47
C ILE A 17 -48.95 14.60 -10.46
N ILE A 18 -48.37 14.38 -9.28
CA ILE A 18 -47.12 13.61 -9.10
C ILE A 18 -47.26 12.21 -9.70
N GLN A 19 -48.30 11.47 -9.32
CA GLN A 19 -48.52 10.10 -9.80
C GLN A 19 -48.69 10.05 -11.32
N SER A 20 -49.48 10.97 -11.90
CA SER A 20 -49.71 11.01 -13.34
C SER A 20 -48.44 11.30 -14.14
N LEU A 21 -47.56 12.16 -13.63
CA LEU A 21 -46.30 12.51 -14.27
C LEU A 21 -45.31 11.34 -14.21
N VAL A 22 -45.20 10.71 -13.04
CA VAL A 22 -44.34 9.53 -12.86
C VAL A 22 -44.79 8.42 -13.80
N GLU A 23 -46.08 8.07 -13.81
CA GLU A 23 -46.62 6.99 -14.66
C GLU A 23 -46.50 7.26 -16.16
N LYS A 24 -46.54 8.53 -16.57
CA LYS A 24 -46.34 8.93 -17.97
C LYS A 24 -44.90 8.69 -18.43
N ASN A 25 -43.92 9.00 -17.59
CA ASN A 25 -42.49 8.90 -17.91
C ASN A 25 -41.88 7.51 -17.61
N TYR A 26 -42.57 6.74 -16.76
CA TYR A 26 -42.22 5.38 -16.39
C TYR A 26 -42.22 4.37 -17.56
N LYS A 27 -42.93 4.67 -18.66
CA LYS A 27 -43.11 3.73 -19.78
C LYS A 27 -41.89 3.50 -20.68
N ASN A 28 -40.78 4.21 -20.46
CA ASN A 28 -39.52 3.98 -21.17
C ASN A 28 -38.68 2.95 -20.39
N LEU A 29 -38.92 1.67 -20.66
CA LEU A 29 -38.33 0.53 -19.93
C LEU A 29 -36.81 0.41 -20.08
N GLU A 30 -36.21 1.04 -21.10
CA GLU A 30 -34.77 0.96 -21.38
C GLU A 30 -33.92 2.01 -20.63
N LYS A 31 -34.54 3.01 -19.98
CA LYS A 31 -33.80 4.08 -19.29
C LYS A 31 -33.66 3.81 -17.79
N GLU A 32 -32.43 3.89 -17.30
CA GLU A 32 -32.09 3.79 -15.89
C GLU A 32 -32.07 5.18 -15.23
N TYR A 33 -33.24 5.70 -14.87
CA TYR A 33 -33.39 7.05 -14.32
C TYR A 33 -32.65 7.26 -12.99
N TYR A 34 -32.36 6.18 -12.27
CA TYR A 34 -31.56 6.23 -11.04
C TYR A 34 -30.05 6.33 -11.30
N LEU A 35 -29.55 6.15 -12.52
CA LEU A 35 -28.14 6.32 -12.88
C LEU A 35 -27.88 7.58 -13.70
N ASP A 36 -28.80 7.95 -14.60
CA ASP A 36 -28.61 9.06 -15.53
C ASP A 36 -29.35 10.31 -15.11
N SER A 37 -28.75 11.50 -15.27
CA SER A 37 -29.40 12.79 -15.00
C SER A 37 -30.47 13.15 -16.03
N MET A 38 -31.68 13.43 -15.53
CA MET A 38 -32.81 13.85 -16.37
C MET A 38 -32.72 15.34 -16.71
N ASP A 39 -33.28 15.70 -17.85
CA ASP A 39 -33.51 17.10 -18.21
C ASP A 39 -34.72 17.65 -17.43
N ASP A 40 -34.52 18.80 -16.77
CA ASP A 40 -35.54 19.50 -15.99
C ASP A 40 -36.79 19.87 -16.82
N SER A 41 -36.67 19.93 -18.14
CA SER A 41 -37.76 20.25 -19.06
C SER A 41 -38.99 19.35 -18.89
N ILE A 42 -38.79 18.09 -18.50
CA ILE A 42 -39.85 17.09 -18.30
C ILE A 42 -40.81 17.48 -17.16
N PHE A 43 -40.31 18.21 -16.17
CA PHE A 43 -41.05 18.56 -14.96
C PHE A 43 -41.78 19.90 -15.04
N THR A 44 -41.47 20.73 -16.04
CA THR A 44 -42.00 22.10 -16.20
C THR A 44 -43.54 22.17 -16.12
N THR A 45 -44.23 21.29 -16.84
CA THR A 45 -45.70 21.26 -16.88
C THR A 45 -46.29 20.85 -15.52
N GLY A 46 -45.69 19.86 -14.85
CA GLY A 46 -46.10 19.43 -13.51
C GLY A 46 -45.87 20.53 -12.47
N ASN A 47 -44.72 21.21 -12.54
CA ASN A 47 -44.38 22.34 -11.68
C ASN A 47 -45.41 23.48 -11.79
N SER A 48 -45.83 23.83 -13.00
CA SER A 48 -46.88 24.85 -13.21
C SER A 48 -48.23 24.41 -12.64
N GLN A 49 -48.62 23.15 -12.82
CA GLN A 49 -49.89 22.64 -12.27
C GLN A 49 -49.91 22.63 -10.74
N ILE A 50 -48.79 22.27 -10.10
CA ILE A 50 -48.65 22.34 -8.63
C ILE A 50 -48.79 23.79 -8.16
N GLN A 51 -48.10 24.73 -8.81
CA GLN A 51 -48.21 26.16 -8.50
C GLN A 51 -49.63 26.69 -8.62
N ASP A 52 -50.38 26.27 -9.65
CA ASP A 52 -51.77 26.65 -9.83
C ASP A 52 -52.68 26.08 -8.72
N VAL A 53 -52.41 24.88 -8.23
CA VAL A 53 -53.13 24.29 -7.09
C VAL A 53 -52.84 25.06 -5.81
N LEU A 54 -51.56 25.38 -5.54
CA LEU A 54 -51.14 26.09 -4.33
C LEU A 54 -51.68 27.52 -4.29
N LYS A 55 -51.71 28.23 -5.42
CA LYS A 55 -52.27 29.60 -5.53
C LYS A 55 -53.78 29.68 -5.28
N LYS A 56 -54.51 28.59 -5.52
CA LYS A 56 -55.97 28.52 -5.34
C LYS A 56 -56.39 28.21 -3.90
N ILE A 57 -55.45 28.07 -2.98
CA ILE A 57 -55.74 27.74 -1.58
C ILE A 57 -56.07 29.03 -0.83
N GLU A 58 -57.35 29.20 -0.52
CA GLU A 58 -57.81 30.23 0.42
C GLU A 58 -57.59 29.75 1.86
N LEU A 59 -56.75 30.46 2.61
CA LEU A 59 -56.48 30.17 4.02
C LEU A 59 -57.59 30.76 4.89
N GLU A 60 -58.25 29.91 5.67
CA GLU A 60 -59.27 30.35 6.64
C GLU A 60 -58.67 31.03 7.89
N TYR A 61 -57.35 30.95 8.08
CA TYR A 61 -56.64 31.45 9.26
C TYR A 61 -55.94 32.81 9.06
N SER A 62 -56.19 33.50 7.94
CA SER A 62 -55.59 34.83 7.70
C SER A 62 -56.17 35.86 8.67
N ILE A 63 -55.31 36.56 9.40
CA ILE A 63 -55.72 37.67 10.25
C ILE A 63 -55.98 38.88 9.35
N THR A 64 -57.20 39.41 9.35
CA THR A 64 -57.52 40.65 8.63
C THR A 64 -57.04 41.85 9.44
N ALA A 65 -56.18 42.67 8.85
CA ALA A 65 -55.79 43.93 9.44
C ALA A 65 -57.02 44.85 9.55
N THR A 66 -57.34 45.31 10.76
CA THR A 66 -58.37 46.33 10.97
C THR A 66 -57.78 47.73 10.70
N ASP A 67 -58.64 48.68 10.33
CA ASP A 67 -58.22 50.06 10.02
C ASP A 67 -57.57 50.78 11.21
N GLU A 68 -57.78 50.28 12.44
CA GLU A 68 -57.23 50.79 13.70
C GLU A 68 -55.77 50.39 13.95
N PHE A 69 -55.19 49.48 13.17
CA PHE A 69 -53.79 49.09 13.34
C PHE A 69 -52.82 50.14 12.80
N SER A 70 -51.74 50.37 13.54
CA SER A 70 -50.59 51.16 13.06
C SER A 70 -49.94 50.50 11.84
N GLU A 71 -49.26 51.28 11.01
CA GLU A 71 -48.58 50.78 9.80
C GLU A 71 -47.59 49.64 10.10
N SER A 72 -46.91 49.67 11.25
CA SER A 72 -46.02 48.59 11.68
C SER A 72 -46.78 47.29 12.00
N GLN A 73 -47.95 47.39 12.63
CA GLN A 73 -48.79 46.24 12.95
C GLN A 73 -49.46 45.64 11.70
N LYS A 74 -49.82 46.47 10.71
CA LYS A 74 -50.31 45.99 9.42
C LYS A 74 -49.23 45.18 8.70
N ASN A 75 -47.99 45.68 8.68
CA ASN A 75 -46.85 44.96 8.12
C ASN A 75 -46.54 43.65 8.86
N GLU A 76 -46.64 43.62 10.19
CA GLU A 76 -46.47 42.39 10.98
C GLU A 76 -47.57 41.35 10.68
N VAL A 77 -48.82 41.79 10.51
CA VAL A 77 -49.96 40.92 10.15
C VAL A 77 -49.80 40.36 8.74
N GLU A 78 -49.36 41.17 7.78
CA GLU A 78 -49.06 40.71 6.42
C GLU A 78 -47.92 39.68 6.40
N GLN A 79 -46.80 39.95 7.09
CA GLN A 79 -45.69 39.00 7.22
C GLN A 79 -46.11 37.69 7.90
N TYR A 80 -46.96 37.77 8.93
CA TYR A 80 -47.49 36.59 9.61
C TYR A 80 -48.38 35.76 8.68
N ASN A 81 -49.28 36.40 7.92
CA ASN A 81 -50.15 35.72 6.96
C ASN A 81 -49.36 35.08 5.81
N GLU A 82 -48.33 35.75 5.29
CA GLU A 82 -47.42 35.19 4.29
C GLU A 82 -46.63 33.99 4.82
N SER A 83 -46.17 34.05 6.08
CA SER A 83 -45.48 32.95 6.75
C SER A 83 -46.39 31.73 6.92
N ILE A 84 -47.63 31.93 7.38
CA ILE A 84 -48.63 30.85 7.47
C ILE A 84 -48.89 30.24 6.08
N ASN A 85 -49.06 31.07 5.05
CA ASN A 85 -49.32 30.57 3.71
C ASN A 85 -48.18 29.70 3.20
N THR A 86 -46.95 30.17 3.39
CA THR A 86 -45.75 29.42 3.02
C THR A 86 -45.70 28.08 3.76
N ASN A 87 -45.90 28.08 5.08
CA ASN A 87 -45.88 26.86 5.89
C ASN A 87 -46.99 25.84 5.49
N VAL A 88 -48.18 26.33 5.12
CA VAL A 88 -49.28 25.46 4.66
C VAL A 88 -48.96 24.88 3.28
N GLN A 89 -48.39 25.68 2.37
CA GLN A 89 -47.95 25.18 1.05
C GLN A 89 -46.85 24.14 1.20
N ASP A 90 -45.86 24.39 2.06
CA ASP A 90 -44.78 23.44 2.36
C ASP A 90 -45.34 22.14 2.97
N PHE A 91 -46.30 22.23 3.90
CA PHE A 91 -46.97 21.06 4.46
C PHE A 91 -47.71 20.24 3.41
N ILE A 92 -48.37 20.88 2.45
CA ILE A 92 -49.11 20.21 1.37
C ILE A 92 -48.14 19.48 0.44
N LEU A 93 -47.08 20.16 0.03
CA LEU A 93 -46.03 19.59 -0.82
C LEU A 93 -45.37 18.39 -0.12
N LEU A 94 -44.91 18.57 1.12
CA LEU A 94 -44.31 17.52 1.94
C LEU A 94 -45.24 16.32 2.06
N SER A 95 -46.51 16.55 2.40
CA SER A 95 -47.49 15.47 2.56
C SER A 95 -47.74 14.71 1.25
N ALA A 96 -47.81 15.41 0.12
CA ALA A 96 -48.06 14.81 -1.19
C ALA A 96 -46.86 13.99 -1.69
N PHE A 97 -45.65 14.54 -1.60
CA PHE A 97 -44.42 13.82 -1.96
C PHE A 97 -44.18 12.61 -1.05
N HIS A 98 -44.27 12.79 0.28
CA HIS A 98 -44.13 11.68 1.23
C HIS A 98 -45.16 10.57 1.02
N SER A 99 -46.42 10.93 0.75
CA SER A 99 -47.47 9.95 0.47
C SER A 99 -47.21 9.20 -0.84
N SER A 100 -46.70 9.88 -1.88
CA SER A 100 -46.33 9.25 -3.15
C SER A 100 -45.16 8.28 -2.98
N ILE A 101 -44.11 8.69 -2.25
CA ILE A 101 -42.97 7.84 -1.90
C ILE A 101 -43.42 6.61 -1.11
N GLN A 102 -44.19 6.83 -0.04
CA GLN A 102 -44.68 5.77 0.84
C GLN A 102 -45.51 4.75 0.08
N SER A 103 -46.42 5.21 -0.79
CA SER A 103 -47.25 4.32 -1.61
C SER A 103 -46.40 3.44 -2.54
N ARG A 104 -45.33 3.96 -3.16
CA ARG A 104 -44.44 3.15 -4.01
C ARG A 104 -43.65 2.13 -3.21
N ILE A 105 -43.19 2.50 -2.01
CA ILE A 105 -42.45 1.59 -1.10
C ILE A 105 -43.37 0.47 -0.60
N GLU A 106 -44.59 0.80 -0.15
CA GLU A 106 -45.57 -0.19 0.31
C GLU A 106 -45.95 -1.15 -0.81
N ASN A 107 -46.18 -0.64 -2.02
CA ASN A 107 -46.46 -1.49 -3.18
C ASN A 107 -45.30 -2.46 -3.46
N TYR A 108 -44.05 -2.02 -3.39
CA TYR A 108 -42.89 -2.89 -3.58
C TYR A 108 -42.75 -3.96 -2.47
N ILE A 109 -43.04 -3.61 -1.21
CA ILE A 109 -43.00 -4.58 -0.10
C ILE A 109 -44.13 -5.61 -0.22
N GLN A 110 -45.31 -5.20 -0.68
CA GLN A 110 -46.50 -6.06 -0.76
C GLN A 110 -46.57 -6.90 -2.03
N SER A 111 -45.87 -6.51 -3.10
CA SER A 111 -45.94 -7.20 -4.39
C SER A 111 -44.66 -7.96 -4.71
N GLU A 112 -44.77 -9.28 -4.85
CA GLU A 112 -43.65 -10.14 -5.28
C GLU A 112 -43.31 -9.96 -6.77
N THR A 113 -44.17 -9.29 -7.55
CA THR A 113 -44.06 -9.15 -9.02
C THR A 113 -43.44 -7.84 -9.49
N THR A 114 -43.22 -6.86 -8.61
CA THR A 114 -42.65 -5.57 -9.02
C THR A 114 -41.14 -5.70 -9.23
N SER A 115 -40.66 -5.37 -10.44
CA SER A 115 -39.23 -5.35 -10.74
C SER A 115 -38.50 -4.32 -9.88
N LYS A 116 -37.29 -4.67 -9.40
CA LYS A 116 -36.44 -3.75 -8.61
C LYS A 116 -36.08 -2.48 -9.40
N HIS A 117 -35.80 -2.65 -10.68
CA HIS A 117 -35.45 -1.56 -11.59
C HIS A 117 -36.60 -0.53 -11.69
N ASP A 118 -37.79 -1.05 -11.91
CA ASP A 118 -39.06 -0.34 -11.97
C ASP A 118 -39.33 0.46 -10.69
N PHE A 119 -39.18 -0.20 -9.53
CA PHE A 119 -39.30 0.45 -8.25
C PHE A 119 -38.31 1.62 -8.08
N PHE A 120 -37.02 1.40 -8.38
CA PHE A 120 -35.99 2.45 -8.29
C PHE A 120 -36.23 3.61 -9.25
N ASN A 121 -36.62 3.33 -10.49
CA ASN A 121 -36.99 4.36 -11.46
C ASN A 121 -38.16 5.22 -10.99
N SER A 122 -39.19 4.60 -10.40
CA SER A 122 -40.33 5.36 -9.88
C SER A 122 -39.94 6.29 -8.73
N LEU A 123 -39.04 5.84 -7.83
CA LEU A 123 -38.53 6.66 -6.74
C LEU A 123 -37.63 7.78 -7.26
N ALA A 124 -36.73 7.49 -8.19
CA ALA A 124 -35.85 8.48 -8.81
C ALA A 124 -36.65 9.60 -9.49
N LEU A 125 -37.72 9.25 -10.24
CA LEU A 125 -38.59 10.23 -10.89
C LEU A 125 -39.34 11.14 -9.90
N ILE A 126 -39.77 10.60 -8.76
CA ILE A 126 -40.43 11.41 -7.72
C ILE A 126 -39.43 12.40 -7.12
N LEU A 127 -38.23 11.93 -6.77
CA LEU A 127 -37.18 12.77 -6.17
C LEU A 127 -36.65 13.80 -7.17
N ASP A 128 -36.47 13.46 -8.44
CA ASP A 128 -36.07 14.41 -9.48
C ASP A 128 -37.15 15.46 -9.75
N PHE A 129 -38.43 15.11 -9.64
CA PHE A 129 -39.51 16.09 -9.74
C PHE A 129 -39.46 17.09 -8.57
N GLU A 130 -39.24 16.59 -7.36
CA GLU A 130 -39.06 17.43 -6.17
C GLU A 130 -37.81 18.31 -6.26
N LEU A 131 -36.69 17.75 -6.73
CA LEU A 131 -35.43 18.44 -7.00
C LEU A 131 -35.64 19.58 -8.01
N SER A 132 -36.35 19.31 -9.10
CA SER A 132 -36.66 20.30 -10.14
C SER A 132 -37.57 21.41 -9.60
N TYR A 133 -38.55 21.07 -8.76
CA TYR A 133 -39.41 22.05 -8.11
C TYR A 133 -38.62 22.96 -7.15
N ALA A 134 -37.77 22.37 -6.31
CA ALA A 134 -36.93 23.13 -5.38
C ALA A 134 -35.92 24.03 -6.11
N ALA A 135 -35.28 23.52 -7.17
CA ALA A 135 -34.27 24.27 -7.91
C ALA A 135 -34.85 25.40 -8.78
N ASN A 136 -36.00 25.16 -9.44
CA ASN A 136 -36.51 26.05 -10.48
C ASN A 136 -37.74 26.88 -10.08
N VAL A 137 -38.45 26.52 -9.00
CA VAL A 137 -39.71 27.17 -8.61
C VAL A 137 -39.58 27.86 -7.25
N ASN A 138 -39.20 27.13 -6.21
CA ASN A 138 -39.07 27.68 -4.86
C ASN A 138 -37.91 27.02 -4.08
N LEU A 139 -36.79 27.75 -3.96
CA LEU A 139 -35.60 27.28 -3.25
C LEU A 139 -35.88 26.94 -1.76
N LYS A 140 -36.88 27.57 -1.14
CA LYS A 140 -37.25 27.29 0.27
C LYS A 140 -37.75 25.86 0.48
N CYS A 141 -38.17 25.18 -0.60
CA CYS A 141 -38.61 23.79 -0.55
C CYS A 141 -37.44 22.78 -0.52
N ASN A 142 -36.18 23.23 -0.45
CA ASN A 142 -35.03 22.34 -0.29
C ASN A 142 -35.11 21.47 0.99
N THR A 143 -35.71 21.98 2.07
CA THR A 143 -35.96 21.23 3.31
C THR A 143 -36.85 20.02 3.10
N ILE A 144 -37.88 20.17 2.27
CA ILE A 144 -38.81 19.11 1.88
C ILE A 144 -38.05 17.99 1.15
N PHE A 145 -37.18 18.37 0.19
CA PHE A 145 -36.32 17.41 -0.51
C PHE A 145 -35.42 16.62 0.46
N TYR A 146 -34.79 17.28 1.44
CA TYR A 146 -33.96 16.57 2.43
C TYR A 146 -34.78 15.63 3.33
N ASP A 147 -36.03 15.98 3.65
CA ASP A 147 -36.94 15.12 4.42
C ASP A 147 -37.42 13.92 3.60
N SER A 148 -37.79 14.11 2.33
CA SER A 148 -38.12 13.03 1.39
C SER A 148 -36.95 12.07 1.20
N LEU A 149 -35.74 12.62 1.03
CA LEU A 149 -34.49 11.86 0.93
C LEU A 149 -34.20 11.04 2.20
N ARG A 150 -34.47 11.62 3.38
CA ARG A 150 -34.39 10.91 4.66
C ARG A 150 -35.44 9.81 4.79
N GLN A 151 -36.67 10.02 4.31
CA GLN A 151 -37.71 8.99 4.29
C GLN A 151 -37.28 7.82 3.40
N VAL A 152 -36.85 8.09 2.17
CA VAL A 152 -36.42 7.06 1.20
C VAL A 152 -35.26 6.25 1.78
N THR A 153 -34.19 6.91 2.23
CA THR A 153 -33.02 6.21 2.80
C THR A 153 -33.39 5.34 4.00
N ARG A 154 -34.21 5.83 4.94
CA ARG A 154 -34.65 5.04 6.10
C ARG A 154 -35.48 3.84 5.71
N SER A 155 -36.42 4.02 4.79
CA SER A 155 -37.30 2.96 4.34
C SER A 155 -36.53 1.89 3.56
N LEU A 156 -35.68 2.27 2.60
CA LEU A 156 -34.86 1.30 1.84
C LEU A 156 -33.89 0.55 2.75
N MET A 157 -33.25 1.25 3.70
CA MET A 157 -32.36 0.66 4.72
C MET A 157 -33.10 -0.28 5.69
N SER A 158 -34.40 -0.10 5.87
CA SER A 158 -35.24 -1.00 6.68
C SER A 158 -35.61 -2.29 5.95
N ILE A 159 -35.63 -2.28 4.62
CA ILE A 159 -35.85 -3.45 3.78
C ILE A 159 -34.58 -4.33 3.77
N SER A 160 -33.46 -3.80 3.25
CA SER A 160 -32.15 -4.46 3.29
C SER A 160 -31.02 -3.51 2.91
N THR A 161 -29.77 -3.81 3.29
CA THR A 161 -28.61 -3.01 2.85
C THR A 161 -28.41 -3.07 1.34
N ALA A 162 -28.61 -4.24 0.73
CA ALA A 162 -28.49 -4.41 -0.72
C ALA A 162 -29.51 -3.54 -1.49
N THR A 163 -30.71 -3.32 -0.92
CA THR A 163 -31.73 -2.47 -1.56
C THR A 163 -31.30 -1.01 -1.61
N ILE A 164 -30.79 -0.44 -0.51
CA ILE A 164 -30.31 0.95 -0.50
C ILE A 164 -29.02 1.10 -1.33
N GLU A 165 -28.14 0.11 -1.31
CA GLU A 165 -26.92 0.11 -2.11
C GLU A 165 -27.20 0.12 -3.62
N GLY A 166 -28.20 -0.66 -4.06
CA GLY A 166 -28.66 -0.65 -5.45
C GLY A 166 -29.24 0.71 -5.87
N PHE A 167 -29.96 1.38 -4.98
CA PHE A 167 -30.49 2.72 -5.25
C PHE A 167 -29.44 3.84 -5.09
N TRP A 168 -28.30 3.56 -4.44
CA TRP A 168 -27.31 4.59 -4.07
C TRP A 168 -26.72 5.33 -5.27
N GLY A 169 -26.69 4.70 -6.45
CA GLY A 169 -26.27 5.34 -7.70
C GLY A 169 -27.07 6.62 -8.03
N TYR A 170 -28.31 6.74 -7.54
CA TYR A 170 -29.12 7.97 -7.66
C TYR A 170 -28.44 9.17 -7.00
N PHE A 171 -27.95 8.99 -5.78
CA PHE A 171 -27.30 10.06 -5.03
C PHE A 171 -26.00 10.50 -5.68
N GLU A 172 -25.21 9.53 -6.15
CA GLU A 172 -23.93 9.78 -6.81
C GLU A 172 -24.12 10.52 -8.13
N SER A 173 -25.11 10.13 -8.95
CA SER A 173 -25.40 10.79 -10.22
C SER A 173 -25.95 12.22 -10.07
N ARG A 174 -26.69 12.50 -8.99
CA ARG A 174 -27.29 13.82 -8.72
C ARG A 174 -26.42 14.75 -7.89
N LEU A 175 -25.25 14.31 -7.45
CA LEU A 175 -24.33 15.09 -6.61
C LEU A 175 -24.07 16.50 -7.17
N GLY A 176 -23.78 16.60 -8.46
CA GLY A 176 -23.51 17.90 -9.11
C GLY A 176 -24.73 18.83 -9.12
N VAL A 177 -25.94 18.28 -9.28
CA VAL A 177 -27.18 19.08 -9.28
C VAL A 177 -27.51 19.56 -7.87
N ILE A 178 -27.41 18.67 -6.88
CA ILE A 178 -27.64 18.99 -5.47
C ILE A 178 -26.70 20.11 -5.03
N MET A 179 -25.40 19.96 -5.32
CA MET A 179 -24.37 20.95 -4.95
C MET A 179 -24.57 22.31 -5.60
N ASN A 180 -24.93 22.33 -6.89
CA ASN A 180 -24.97 23.59 -7.65
C ASN A 180 -26.32 24.32 -7.55
N LYS A 181 -27.43 23.62 -7.32
CA LYS A 181 -28.79 24.20 -7.40
C LYS A 181 -29.54 24.28 -6.07
N ILE A 182 -29.23 23.41 -5.09
CA ILE A 182 -30.09 23.24 -3.90
C ILE A 182 -29.33 23.46 -2.59
N PHE A 183 -28.08 23.00 -2.52
CA PHE A 183 -27.26 23.10 -1.32
C PHE A 183 -26.66 24.50 -1.19
N GLY A 184 -27.12 25.25 -0.17
CA GLY A 184 -26.65 26.61 0.14
C GLY A 184 -25.56 26.66 1.21
N ASN A 185 -25.07 25.50 1.67
CA ASN A 185 -24.12 25.35 2.78
C ASN A 185 -24.57 26.04 4.10
N THR A 186 -25.87 26.05 4.38
CA THR A 186 -26.39 26.56 5.66
C THR A 186 -26.24 25.52 6.78
N THR A 187 -26.18 25.95 8.03
CA THR A 187 -26.07 25.03 9.19
C THR A 187 -27.23 24.04 9.27
N VAL A 188 -28.45 24.46 8.92
CA VAL A 188 -29.64 23.59 8.97
C VAL A 188 -29.54 22.50 7.91
N GLU A 189 -29.20 22.84 6.67
CA GLU A 189 -29.06 21.88 5.57
C GLU A 189 -27.96 20.86 5.84
N ARG A 190 -26.81 21.32 6.37
CA ARG A 190 -25.72 20.44 6.80
C ARG A 190 -26.16 19.44 7.85
N ILE A 191 -26.89 19.88 8.87
CA ILE A 191 -27.41 18.99 9.92
C ILE A 191 -28.38 17.96 9.33
N SER A 192 -29.27 18.38 8.43
CA SER A 192 -30.23 17.46 7.79
C SER A 192 -29.53 16.37 6.97
N LEU A 193 -28.53 16.73 6.16
CA LEU A 193 -27.73 15.79 5.39
C LEU A 193 -26.92 14.84 6.28
N LEU A 194 -26.18 15.40 7.24
CA LEU A 194 -25.39 14.61 8.19
C LEU A 194 -26.26 13.65 9.00
N TYR A 195 -27.46 14.07 9.40
CA TYR A 195 -28.38 13.21 10.13
C TYR A 195 -28.81 12.00 9.29
N THR A 196 -29.07 12.18 7.99
CA THR A 196 -29.40 11.08 7.08
C THR A 196 -28.21 10.15 6.84
N PHE A 197 -27.02 10.71 6.56
CA PHE A 197 -25.84 9.89 6.27
C PHE A 197 -25.32 9.16 7.51
N ASN A 198 -25.31 9.81 8.68
CA ASN A 198 -24.95 9.17 9.94
C ASN A 198 -25.92 8.03 10.29
N TYR A 199 -27.22 8.17 10.00
CA TYR A 199 -28.18 7.07 10.17
C TYR A 199 -27.77 5.83 9.36
N LEU A 200 -27.29 5.99 8.13
CA LEU A 200 -26.81 4.88 7.30
C LEU A 200 -25.53 4.25 7.84
N THR A 201 -24.58 5.05 8.34
CA THR A 201 -23.27 4.54 8.78
C THR A 201 -23.21 4.07 10.24
N ASP A 202 -24.10 4.58 11.11
CA ASP A 202 -24.09 4.28 12.55
C ASP A 202 -25.02 3.13 12.93
N LYS A 203 -26.00 2.76 12.09
CA LYS A 203 -26.95 1.66 12.35
C LYS A 203 -26.24 0.33 12.67
N PHE A 204 -25.06 0.10 12.09
CA PHE A 204 -24.27 -1.12 12.27
C PHE A 204 -23.14 -0.99 13.30
N GLN A 205 -23.05 0.13 14.01
CA GLN A 205 -22.07 0.30 15.08
C GLN A 205 -22.66 -0.19 16.40
N SER A 206 -22.39 -1.45 16.73
CA SER A 206 -22.68 -1.98 18.07
C SER A 206 -21.65 -1.49 19.08
N LYS A 207 -22.13 -0.97 20.20
CA LYS A 207 -21.31 -0.70 21.39
C LYS A 207 -21.56 -1.78 22.44
N ASP A 208 -20.52 -2.16 23.17
CA ASP A 208 -20.65 -3.01 24.34
C ASP A 208 -21.21 -2.24 25.55
N GLU A 209 -21.46 -2.94 26.66
CA GLU A 209 -21.95 -2.35 27.92
C GLU A 209 -21.02 -1.27 28.49
N SER A 210 -19.74 -1.28 28.10
CA SER A 210 -18.74 -0.27 28.48
C SER A 210 -18.67 0.92 27.52
N GLY A 211 -19.54 0.96 26.50
CA GLY A 211 -19.59 1.99 25.47
C GLY A 211 -18.49 1.90 24.41
N LYS A 212 -17.67 0.84 24.41
CA LYS A 212 -16.63 0.57 23.42
C LYS A 212 -17.23 -0.05 22.17
N ARG A 213 -16.66 0.25 21.00
CA ARG A 213 -17.12 -0.33 19.73
C ARG A 213 -16.63 -1.76 19.64
N ASP A 214 -17.58 -2.68 19.46
CA ASP A 214 -17.28 -4.09 19.26
C ASP A 214 -17.12 -4.37 17.77
N SER A 215 -15.89 -4.59 17.31
CA SER A 215 -15.63 -4.80 15.88
C SER A 215 -16.10 -6.16 15.37
N TYR A 216 -16.33 -7.12 16.27
CA TYR A 216 -16.85 -8.46 15.96
C TYR A 216 -18.36 -8.47 15.72
N LYS A 217 -19.07 -7.47 16.22
CA LYS A 217 -20.51 -7.28 15.98
C LYS A 217 -20.80 -6.28 14.86
N ARG A 218 -19.75 -5.68 14.27
CA ARG A 218 -19.88 -4.82 13.10
C ARG A 218 -20.09 -5.67 11.85
N ASP A 219 -21.09 -5.31 11.06
CA ASP A 219 -21.30 -5.90 9.74
C ASP A 219 -20.26 -5.35 8.74
N SER A 220 -19.19 -6.13 8.53
CA SER A 220 -18.10 -5.76 7.62
C SER A 220 -18.46 -5.89 6.14
N PHE A 221 -19.54 -6.61 5.80
CA PHE A 221 -20.02 -6.75 4.42
C PHE A 221 -20.54 -5.43 3.85
N ASN A 222 -20.95 -4.50 4.73
CA ASN A 222 -21.50 -3.20 4.33
C ASN A 222 -20.43 -2.08 4.29
N ASP A 223 -19.15 -2.40 4.46
CA ASP A 223 -18.09 -1.38 4.51
C ASP A 223 -17.91 -0.62 3.19
N THR A 224 -18.12 -1.27 2.06
CA THR A 224 -18.12 -0.63 0.73
C THR A 224 -19.24 0.42 0.63
N PHE A 225 -20.46 0.06 1.01
CA PHE A 225 -21.58 0.99 1.04
C PHE A 225 -21.32 2.16 2.01
N HIS A 226 -20.84 1.89 3.22
CA HIS A 226 -20.47 2.96 4.18
C HIS A 226 -19.39 3.91 3.63
N ALA A 227 -18.41 3.38 2.88
CA ALA A 227 -17.38 4.18 2.24
C ALA A 227 -17.97 5.09 1.15
N ARG A 228 -18.87 4.56 0.31
CA ARG A 228 -19.61 5.36 -0.70
C ARG A 228 -20.42 6.48 -0.06
N VAL A 229 -21.14 6.17 1.03
CA VAL A 229 -21.90 7.17 1.79
C VAL A 229 -20.98 8.28 2.31
N ARG A 230 -19.88 7.92 2.97
CA ARG A 230 -18.90 8.89 3.51
C ARG A 230 -18.24 9.72 2.40
N PHE A 231 -17.91 9.10 1.27
CA PHE A 231 -17.32 9.80 0.13
C PHE A 231 -18.28 10.86 -0.42
N LEU A 232 -19.56 10.52 -0.55
CA LEU A 232 -20.59 11.48 -0.95
C LEU A 232 -20.67 12.67 0.04
N VAL A 233 -20.65 12.41 1.35
CA VAL A 233 -20.67 13.47 2.38
C VAL A 233 -19.46 14.39 2.27
N VAL A 234 -18.26 13.82 2.10
CA VAL A 234 -17.01 14.58 1.97
C VAL A 234 -17.00 15.45 0.71
N ASN A 235 -17.69 15.03 -0.36
CA ASN A 235 -17.80 15.84 -1.57
C ASN A 235 -18.85 16.96 -1.46
N ILE A 236 -19.83 16.81 -0.56
CA ILE A 236 -20.87 17.83 -0.32
C ILE A 236 -20.39 18.89 0.67
N LEU A 237 -19.78 18.46 1.77
CA LEU A 237 -19.34 19.35 2.85
C LEU A 237 -17.94 19.89 2.57
N ASP A 238 -17.72 21.17 2.88
CA ASP A 238 -16.39 21.75 2.72
C ASP A 238 -15.39 21.15 3.72
N PHE A 239 -14.15 20.94 3.29
CA PHE A 239 -13.10 20.31 4.12
C PHE A 239 -12.78 21.13 5.39
N GLU A 240 -12.94 22.46 5.37
CA GLU A 240 -12.70 23.31 6.55
C GLU A 240 -13.92 23.47 7.46
N ASP A 241 -15.09 22.94 7.07
CA ASP A 241 -16.32 23.12 7.84
C ASP A 241 -16.19 22.53 9.24
N ASN A 242 -16.56 23.33 10.24
CA ASN A 242 -16.57 22.92 11.65
C ASN A 242 -17.50 21.71 11.92
N THR A 243 -18.39 21.39 10.98
CA THR A 243 -19.31 20.26 11.02
C THR A 243 -18.88 19.07 10.15
N GLY A 244 -17.96 19.27 9.19
CA GLY A 244 -17.72 18.32 8.08
C GLY A 244 -16.57 17.34 8.29
N LEU A 245 -15.60 17.66 9.14
CA LEU A 245 -14.54 16.74 9.55
C LEU A 245 -14.40 16.83 11.05
N ASN A 246 -14.32 15.68 11.71
CA ASN A 246 -14.08 15.52 13.13
C ASN A 246 -12.85 16.36 13.59
N LYS A 247 -13.05 17.65 13.88
CA LYS A 247 -12.11 18.46 14.68
C LYS A 247 -12.01 17.92 16.11
N TYR A 248 -12.90 16.98 16.45
CA TYR A 248 -12.83 16.14 17.65
C TYR A 248 -12.27 14.77 17.29
N PHE A 249 -11.09 14.47 17.84
CA PHE A 249 -10.46 13.15 17.79
C PHE A 249 -11.43 12.10 18.37
N SER A 250 -12.24 11.44 17.53
CA SER A 250 -13.06 10.32 17.98
C SER A 250 -12.18 9.08 17.99
N VAL A 251 -11.69 8.71 19.18
CA VAL A 251 -11.04 7.42 19.36
C VAL A 251 -12.07 6.36 19.03
N SER A 252 -11.73 5.45 18.11
CA SER A 252 -12.65 4.38 17.72
C SER A 252 -12.96 3.41 18.88
N ASN A 253 -12.20 3.47 19.99
CA ASN A 253 -12.40 2.74 21.24
C ASN A 253 -12.78 1.28 20.98
N ARG A 254 -11.95 0.58 20.19
CA ARG A 254 -12.21 -0.80 19.81
C ARG A 254 -11.75 -1.74 20.93
N THR A 255 -12.53 -2.79 21.15
CA THR A 255 -12.14 -3.89 22.04
C THR A 255 -10.95 -4.66 21.44
N SER A 256 -10.00 -5.12 22.27
CA SER A 256 -8.92 -6.01 21.82
C SER A 256 -9.41 -7.46 21.80
N PRO A 257 -9.00 -8.30 20.83
CA PRO A 257 -9.34 -9.72 20.86
C PRO A 257 -8.79 -10.39 22.12
N SER A 258 -9.62 -11.22 22.75
CA SER A 258 -9.27 -11.93 24.00
C SER A 258 -8.79 -13.36 23.73
N LEU A 259 -7.86 -13.53 22.80
CA LEU A 259 -7.25 -14.84 22.53
C LEU A 259 -6.15 -15.11 23.57
N GLN A 260 -6.10 -16.33 24.10
CA GLN A 260 -5.02 -16.77 24.99
C GLN A 260 -4.01 -17.59 24.19
N SER A 261 -2.72 -17.26 24.31
CA SER A 261 -1.64 -18.02 23.70
C SER A 261 -0.57 -18.37 24.74
N ASN A 262 -0.07 -19.60 24.67
CA ASN A 262 1.07 -20.06 25.48
C ASN A 262 2.42 -19.64 24.88
N ASP A 263 2.45 -19.21 23.61
CA ASP A 263 3.65 -18.65 22.99
C ASP A 263 3.87 -17.21 23.50
N PRO A 264 4.98 -16.93 24.20
CA PRO A 264 5.27 -15.59 24.72
C PRO A 264 5.27 -14.49 23.64
N TYR A 265 5.73 -14.78 22.41
CA TYR A 265 5.75 -13.81 21.33
C TYR A 265 4.33 -13.42 20.91
N LEU A 266 3.49 -14.42 20.61
CA LEU A 266 2.10 -14.20 20.20
C LEU A 266 1.27 -13.59 21.33
N ALA A 267 1.50 -14.00 22.58
CA ALA A 267 0.86 -13.40 23.74
C ALA A 267 1.20 -11.91 23.85
N ASN A 268 2.49 -11.54 23.69
CA ASN A 268 2.89 -10.13 23.67
C ASN A 268 2.24 -9.36 22.53
N ILE A 269 2.12 -9.94 21.32
CA ILE A 269 1.44 -9.28 20.18
C ILE A 269 -0.03 -9.00 20.50
N LEU A 270 -0.75 -10.00 21.04
CA LEU A 270 -2.16 -9.84 21.43
C LEU A 270 -2.34 -8.80 22.52
N GLU A 271 -1.37 -8.68 23.44
CA GLU A 271 -1.43 -7.66 24.49
C GLU A 271 -1.11 -6.25 23.97
N ILE A 272 -0.11 -6.07 23.11
CA ILE A 272 0.19 -4.75 22.55
C ILE A 272 -0.95 -4.25 21.67
N GLN A 273 -1.78 -5.13 21.08
CA GLN A 273 -2.98 -4.72 20.35
C GLN A 273 -3.94 -3.87 21.20
N LYS A 274 -3.94 -4.02 22.54
CA LYS A 274 -4.69 -3.13 23.43
C LYS A 274 -4.22 -1.68 23.28
N LEU A 275 -2.90 -1.47 23.28
CA LEU A 275 -2.30 -0.16 23.07
C LEU A 275 -2.48 0.33 21.63
N LEU A 276 -2.37 -0.56 20.64
CA LEU A 276 -2.55 -0.21 19.22
C LEU A 276 -3.98 0.23 18.91
N ARG A 277 -4.99 -0.34 19.58
CA ARG A 277 -6.42 -0.03 19.36
C ARG A 277 -6.92 1.16 20.18
N ASP A 278 -6.34 1.42 21.35
CA ASP A 278 -6.78 2.49 22.26
C ASP A 278 -5.59 3.16 22.99
N PRO A 279 -4.73 3.90 22.27
CA PRO A 279 -3.53 4.48 22.87
C PRO A 279 -3.84 5.59 23.90
N LEU A 280 -4.90 6.37 23.70
CA LEU A 280 -5.24 7.49 24.59
C LEU A 280 -5.71 7.02 25.97
N HIS A 281 -6.38 5.86 26.07
CA HIS A 281 -6.73 5.27 27.36
C HIS A 281 -5.50 5.02 28.24
N TYR A 282 -4.41 4.54 27.64
CA TYR A 282 -3.18 4.22 28.36
C TYR A 282 -2.32 5.44 28.71
N LEU A 283 -2.57 6.61 28.09
CA LEU A 283 -1.92 7.88 28.47
C LEU A 283 -2.46 8.44 29.79
N LYS A 284 -3.63 8.00 30.26
CA LYS A 284 -4.20 8.45 31.54
C LYS A 284 -3.30 8.04 32.72
N PRO A 285 -3.13 8.89 33.74
CA PRO A 285 -2.27 8.62 34.90
C PRO A 285 -2.53 7.27 35.58
N GLU A 286 -3.80 6.88 35.70
CA GLU A 286 -4.25 5.61 36.28
C GLU A 286 -3.65 4.38 35.59
N ASN A 287 -3.35 4.49 34.30
CA ASN A 287 -2.91 3.39 33.44
C ASN A 287 -1.40 3.40 33.14
N HIS A 288 -0.63 4.35 33.69
CA HIS A 288 0.80 4.49 33.39
C HIS A 288 1.64 3.25 33.70
N LYS A 289 1.27 2.49 34.75
CA LYS A 289 1.93 1.21 35.07
C LYS A 289 1.74 0.19 33.95
N GLN A 290 0.52 0.10 33.39
CA GLN A 290 0.22 -0.80 32.27
C GLN A 290 0.89 -0.32 30.98
N LEU A 291 0.89 1.00 30.73
CA LEU A 291 1.58 1.59 29.59
C LEU A 291 3.07 1.25 29.58
N LYS A 292 3.74 1.29 30.74
CA LYS A 292 5.14 0.89 30.88
C LYS A 292 5.35 -0.57 30.46
N THR A 293 4.56 -1.49 31.01
CA THR A 293 4.61 -2.92 30.64
C THR A 293 4.36 -3.13 29.13
N LEU A 294 3.40 -2.41 28.55
CA LEU A 294 3.10 -2.50 27.12
C LEU A 294 4.23 -1.92 26.26
N SER A 295 4.91 -0.86 26.71
CA SER A 295 6.05 -0.27 26.00
C SER A 295 7.23 -1.25 25.89
N ASP A 296 7.52 -2.00 26.96
CA ASP A 296 8.55 -3.03 26.97
C ASP A 296 8.18 -4.19 26.03
N LYS A 297 6.90 -4.58 26.01
CA LYS A 297 6.38 -5.61 25.08
C LYS A 297 6.47 -5.14 23.63
N CYS A 298 6.12 -3.89 23.32
CA CYS A 298 6.27 -3.32 21.98
C CYS A 298 7.72 -3.39 21.49
N LYS A 299 8.69 -3.06 22.36
CA LYS A 299 10.12 -3.16 22.03
C LYS A 299 10.51 -4.60 21.68
N LYS A 300 10.18 -5.56 22.54
CA LYS A 300 10.49 -6.98 22.32
C LYS A 300 9.85 -7.52 21.04
N VAL A 301 8.58 -7.20 20.81
CA VAL A 301 7.86 -7.62 19.60
C VAL A 301 8.48 -7.01 18.34
N ALA A 302 8.85 -5.73 18.37
CA ALA A 302 9.51 -5.09 17.23
C ALA A 302 10.85 -5.77 16.91
N GLU A 303 11.70 -6.02 17.90
CA GLU A 303 12.98 -6.73 17.75
C GLU A 303 12.79 -8.13 17.17
N GLU A 304 11.81 -8.89 17.68
CA GLU A 304 11.55 -10.25 17.19
C GLU A 304 11.00 -10.26 15.76
N ILE A 305 10.11 -9.33 15.41
CA ILE A 305 9.62 -9.18 14.04
C ILE A 305 10.75 -8.81 13.08
N ILE A 306 11.62 -7.87 13.46
CA ILE A 306 12.80 -7.47 12.66
C ILE A 306 13.70 -8.67 12.42
N ASN A 307 14.01 -9.47 13.45
CA ASN A 307 14.85 -10.66 13.32
C ASN A 307 14.22 -11.71 12.39
N LYS A 308 12.90 -11.96 12.51
CA LYS A 308 12.17 -12.89 11.63
C LYS A 308 12.14 -12.38 10.19
N GLU A 309 11.93 -11.08 9.99
CA GLU A 309 11.93 -10.49 8.66
C GLU A 309 13.32 -10.51 8.03
N TYR A 310 14.37 -10.18 8.78
CA TYR A 310 15.74 -10.24 8.28
C TYR A 310 16.09 -11.63 7.76
N ARG A 311 15.76 -12.69 8.53
CA ARG A 311 15.93 -14.09 8.09
C ARG A 311 15.12 -14.38 6.82
N PHE A 312 13.85 -13.98 6.79
CA PHE A 312 13.00 -14.14 5.60
C PHE A 312 13.59 -13.43 4.36
N ARG A 313 14.21 -12.26 4.53
CA ARG A 313 14.81 -11.49 3.44
C ARG A 313 16.16 -12.03 2.97
N MET A 314 16.85 -12.82 3.78
CA MET A 314 18.01 -13.58 3.30
C MET A 314 17.58 -14.62 2.25
N ASP A 315 16.46 -15.30 2.47
CA ASP A 315 15.93 -16.31 1.55
C ASP A 315 15.15 -15.68 0.38
N TYR A 316 14.47 -14.55 0.62
CA TYR A 316 13.63 -13.83 -0.34
C TYR A 316 14.02 -12.35 -0.45
N PRO A 317 15.16 -12.03 -1.12
CA PRO A 317 15.61 -10.66 -1.28
C PRO A 317 14.62 -9.82 -2.08
N LEU A 318 14.47 -8.55 -1.71
CA LEU A 318 13.63 -7.61 -2.46
C LEU A 318 14.27 -7.29 -3.82
N HIS A 319 13.42 -7.04 -4.81
CA HIS A 319 13.87 -6.52 -6.11
C HIS A 319 14.52 -5.15 -5.97
N ASP A 320 15.45 -4.86 -6.88
CA ASP A 320 16.09 -3.56 -6.96
C ASP A 320 15.03 -2.46 -7.04
N GLN A 321 15.20 -1.40 -6.24
CA GLN A 321 14.31 -0.24 -6.18
C GLN A 321 14.15 0.49 -7.53
N PHE A 322 15.08 0.28 -8.47
CA PHE A 322 15.03 0.82 -9.82
C PHE A 322 14.48 -0.17 -10.85
N HIS A 323 14.09 -1.36 -10.42
CA HIS A 323 13.51 -2.37 -11.29
C HIS A 323 12.03 -2.06 -11.55
N ILE A 324 11.75 -1.56 -12.75
CA ILE A 324 10.37 -1.39 -13.23
C ILE A 324 9.92 -2.74 -13.77
N VAL A 325 8.98 -3.38 -13.07
CA VAL A 325 8.34 -4.61 -13.54
C VAL A 325 7.47 -4.28 -14.75
N PRO A 326 7.53 -5.04 -15.85
CA PRO A 326 6.66 -4.80 -17.01
C PRO A 326 5.19 -4.92 -16.60
N PRO A 327 4.27 -4.17 -17.25
CA PRO A 327 2.84 -4.35 -17.03
C PRO A 327 2.46 -5.80 -17.31
N LYS A 328 1.55 -6.34 -16.49
CA LYS A 328 0.98 -7.67 -16.68
C LYS A 328 0.28 -7.75 -18.03
N SER A 329 0.30 -8.91 -18.67
CA SER A 329 -0.45 -9.13 -19.92
C SER A 329 -1.95 -8.92 -19.70
N ASP A 330 -2.66 -8.48 -20.74
CA ASP A 330 -4.10 -8.20 -20.68
C ASP A 330 -4.90 -9.40 -20.16
N ASP A 331 -4.56 -10.61 -20.60
CA ASP A 331 -5.16 -11.86 -20.12
C ASP A 331 -4.95 -12.09 -18.61
N GLU A 332 -3.78 -11.70 -18.09
CA GLU A 332 -3.49 -11.82 -16.66
C GLU A 332 -4.24 -10.74 -15.88
N GLN A 333 -4.38 -9.54 -16.45
CA GLN A 333 -5.19 -8.48 -15.85
C GLN A 333 -6.65 -8.90 -15.77
N GLU A 334 -7.23 -9.44 -16.84
CA GLU A 334 -8.62 -9.92 -16.87
C GLU A 334 -8.85 -11.07 -15.89
N TYR A 335 -7.95 -12.07 -15.87
CA TYR A 335 -7.99 -13.14 -14.88
C TYR A 335 -7.93 -12.63 -13.44
N LEU A 336 -7.04 -11.66 -13.15
CA LEU A 336 -6.95 -11.08 -11.81
C LEU A 336 -8.19 -10.25 -11.47
N MET A 337 -8.75 -9.50 -12.42
CA MET A 337 -10.02 -8.79 -12.20
C MET A 337 -11.14 -9.77 -11.85
N GLU A 338 -11.27 -10.88 -12.59
CA GLU A 338 -12.32 -11.87 -12.28
C GLU A 338 -12.06 -12.58 -10.94
N LYS A 339 -10.81 -12.92 -10.65
CA LYS A 339 -10.41 -13.56 -9.39
C LYS A 339 -10.69 -12.66 -8.19
N TYR A 340 -10.38 -11.36 -8.30
CA TYR A 340 -10.53 -10.41 -7.19
C TYR A 340 -11.92 -9.78 -7.11
N SER A 341 -12.75 -9.82 -8.16
CA SER A 341 -14.13 -9.30 -8.12
C SER A 341 -15.01 -10.10 -7.15
N LYS A 342 -14.70 -11.38 -6.95
CA LYS A 342 -15.42 -12.30 -6.03
C LYS A 342 -14.85 -12.31 -4.61
N LEU A 343 -13.69 -11.68 -4.37
CA LEU A 343 -13.03 -11.70 -3.07
C LEU A 343 -13.59 -10.59 -2.17
N THR A 344 -14.31 -10.97 -1.12
CA THR A 344 -14.74 -10.04 -0.07
C THR A 344 -13.53 -9.58 0.74
N TYR A 345 -13.17 -8.31 0.62
CA TYR A 345 -12.13 -7.73 1.46
C TYR A 345 -12.68 -7.45 2.86
N VAL A 346 -12.05 -8.06 3.86
CA VAL A 346 -12.38 -7.85 5.27
C VAL A 346 -11.18 -7.22 5.96
N PRO A 347 -11.30 -5.97 6.46
CA PRO A 347 -10.15 -5.22 6.98
C PRO A 347 -9.63 -5.72 8.34
N GLU A 348 -10.40 -6.55 9.05
CA GLU A 348 -10.03 -7.08 10.35
C GLU A 348 -9.93 -8.61 10.34
N THR A 349 -8.96 -9.15 11.09
CA THR A 349 -8.91 -10.58 11.36
C THR A 349 -9.99 -10.95 12.37
N TYR A 350 -10.97 -11.74 11.93
CA TYR A 350 -12.04 -12.27 12.77
C TYR A 350 -11.67 -13.66 13.32
N PHE A 351 -11.50 -13.76 14.63
CA PHE A 351 -11.33 -15.03 15.33
C PHE A 351 -12.67 -15.72 15.60
N THR A 352 -12.79 -16.97 15.18
CA THR A 352 -14.02 -17.78 15.27
C THR A 352 -14.45 -18.00 16.73
N SER A 353 -13.49 -18.15 17.64
CA SER A 353 -13.71 -18.34 19.08
C SER A 353 -14.42 -17.19 19.76
N LEU A 354 -14.40 -15.99 19.17
CA LEU A 354 -15.11 -14.82 19.68
C LEU A 354 -16.60 -14.82 19.30
N PHE A 355 -17.02 -15.65 18.34
CA PHE A 355 -18.41 -15.85 17.96
C PHE A 355 -19.03 -17.11 18.60
N LYS A 356 -18.28 -18.21 18.68
CA LYS A 356 -18.76 -19.52 19.17
C LYS A 356 -18.42 -19.79 20.63
N ASN A 357 -18.97 -18.99 21.57
CA ASN A 357 -18.91 -19.21 23.03
C ASN A 357 -17.57 -19.76 23.57
N LYS A 358 -16.44 -19.28 23.05
CA LYS A 358 -15.07 -19.66 23.49
C LYS A 358 -14.81 -21.17 23.51
N GLU A 359 -15.34 -21.94 22.56
CA GLU A 359 -14.99 -23.35 22.42
C GLU A 359 -13.46 -23.55 22.30
N ARG A 360 -12.92 -24.52 23.04
CA ARG A 360 -11.47 -24.81 23.04
C ARG A 360 -10.91 -25.13 21.65
N LYS A 361 -11.69 -25.83 20.83
CA LYS A 361 -11.31 -26.18 19.45
C LYS A 361 -11.17 -24.93 18.59
N SER A 362 -12.15 -24.04 18.63
CA SER A 362 -12.12 -22.75 17.91
C SER A 362 -10.94 -21.88 18.34
N GLN A 363 -10.59 -21.84 19.63
CA GLN A 363 -9.41 -21.10 20.11
C GLN A 363 -8.09 -21.67 19.59
N PHE A 364 -8.00 -23.00 19.47
CA PHE A 364 -6.84 -23.66 18.90
C PHE A 364 -6.70 -23.38 17.40
N GLU A 365 -7.79 -23.44 16.65
CA GLU A 365 -7.83 -23.10 15.22
C GLU A 365 -7.46 -21.63 14.97
N ASP A 366 -8.01 -20.70 15.76
CA ASP A 366 -7.67 -19.28 15.69
C ASP A 366 -6.20 -19.01 16.01
N LYS A 367 -5.62 -19.77 16.94
CA LYS A 367 -4.19 -19.69 17.25
C LYS A 367 -3.35 -20.13 16.05
N LEU A 368 -3.68 -21.25 15.40
CA LEU A 368 -2.98 -21.70 14.19
C LEU A 368 -3.12 -20.70 13.04
N LEU A 369 -4.31 -20.11 12.88
CA LEU A 369 -4.55 -19.05 11.91
C LEU A 369 -3.67 -17.83 12.19
N PHE A 370 -3.60 -17.39 13.45
CA PHE A 370 -2.78 -16.26 13.85
C PHE A 370 -1.28 -16.53 13.65
N GLU A 371 -0.80 -17.72 14.00
CA GLU A 371 0.57 -18.17 13.73
C GLU A 371 0.89 -18.15 12.24
N SER A 372 -0.01 -18.69 11.41
CA SER A 372 0.16 -18.68 9.95
C SER A 372 0.20 -17.26 9.39
N SER A 373 -0.63 -16.36 9.92
CA SER A 373 -0.67 -14.95 9.51
C SER A 373 0.65 -14.24 9.83
N MET A 374 1.26 -14.51 10.99
CA MET A 374 2.56 -13.92 11.38
C MET A 374 3.75 -14.50 10.59
N LYS A 375 3.60 -15.62 9.89
CA LYS A 375 4.59 -16.12 8.93
C LYS A 375 4.64 -15.29 7.65
N GLN A 376 3.60 -14.51 7.35
CA GLN A 376 3.58 -13.62 6.19
C GLN A 376 4.35 -12.33 6.47
N SER A 377 5.18 -11.90 5.52
CA SER A 377 5.96 -10.65 5.61
C SER A 377 5.06 -9.42 5.69
N THR A 378 3.96 -9.38 4.92
CA THR A 378 2.97 -8.30 4.92
C THR A 378 2.42 -8.03 6.33
N THR A 379 1.97 -9.07 7.02
CA THR A 379 1.46 -8.99 8.39
C THR A 379 2.53 -8.46 9.35
N ARG A 380 3.75 -8.99 9.28
CA ARG A 380 4.88 -8.51 10.09
C ARG A 380 5.16 -7.02 9.88
N MET A 381 5.19 -6.57 8.63
CA MET A 381 5.42 -5.17 8.29
C MET A 381 4.28 -4.27 8.81
N GLN A 382 3.02 -4.70 8.71
CA GLN A 382 1.87 -3.96 9.27
C GLN A 382 1.98 -3.77 10.79
N TYR A 383 2.46 -4.77 11.53
CA TYR A 383 2.69 -4.62 12.98
C TYR A 383 3.84 -3.66 13.28
N LEU A 384 4.96 -3.71 12.54
CA LEU A 384 6.04 -2.73 12.70
C LEU A 384 5.55 -1.30 12.44
N PHE A 385 4.76 -1.10 11.40
CA PHE A 385 4.14 0.20 11.12
C PHE A 385 3.25 0.66 12.27
N SER A 386 2.36 -0.22 12.75
CA SER A 386 1.45 0.09 13.86
C SER A 386 2.20 0.47 15.14
N ILE A 387 3.29 -0.26 15.47
CA ILE A 387 4.17 0.06 16.60
C ILE A 387 4.82 1.43 16.40
N CYS A 388 5.31 1.75 15.19
CA CYS A 388 5.92 3.04 14.88
C CYS A 388 4.93 4.21 15.00
N VAL A 389 3.68 4.05 14.54
CA VAL A 389 2.63 5.07 14.67
C VAL A 389 2.32 5.34 16.13
N VAL A 390 2.11 4.30 16.94
CA VAL A 390 1.85 4.45 18.38
C VAL A 390 3.06 5.04 19.10
N ALA A 391 4.28 4.60 18.78
CA ALA A 391 5.49 5.16 19.33
C ALA A 391 5.57 6.67 19.04
N HIS A 392 5.27 7.08 17.81
CA HIS A 392 5.24 8.50 17.43
C HIS A 392 4.21 9.28 18.24
N LEU A 393 2.97 8.78 18.33
CA LEU A 393 1.90 9.41 19.12
C LEU A 393 2.30 9.58 20.60
N VAL A 394 2.85 8.54 21.23
CA VAL A 394 3.27 8.59 22.64
C VAL A 394 4.41 9.58 22.86
N ILE A 395 5.39 9.62 21.95
CA ILE A 395 6.50 10.59 22.00
C ILE A 395 5.96 12.02 21.93
N GLU A 396 5.12 12.31 20.93
CA GLU A 396 4.56 13.64 20.71
C GLU A 396 3.58 14.06 21.82
N SER A 397 2.99 13.08 22.54
CA SER A 397 2.15 13.34 23.71
C SER A 397 2.92 13.84 24.95
N SER A 398 4.25 13.83 24.95
CA SER A 398 5.03 14.33 26.09
C SER A 398 4.96 15.85 26.20
N GLN A 399 5.08 16.40 27.41
CA GLN A 399 4.97 17.86 27.62
C GLN A 399 6.00 18.65 26.83
N LYS A 400 7.22 18.10 26.67
CA LYS A 400 8.30 18.75 25.91
C LYS A 400 7.94 18.87 24.43
N TYR A 401 7.52 17.77 23.81
CA TYR A 401 7.20 17.76 22.38
C TYR A 401 5.91 18.51 22.07
N LYS A 402 4.89 18.44 22.94
CA LYS A 402 3.69 19.29 22.82
C LYS A 402 4.01 20.78 22.78
N ARG A 403 4.86 21.27 23.69
CA ARG A 403 5.28 22.69 23.72
C ARG A 403 6.03 23.06 22.45
N GLN A 404 7.03 22.27 22.08
CA GLN A 404 7.79 22.47 20.84
C GLN A 404 6.90 22.48 19.59
N PHE A 405 5.87 21.63 19.57
CA PHE A 405 4.92 21.58 18.47
C PHE A 405 4.05 22.82 18.41
N LEU A 406 3.45 23.25 19.52
CA LEU A 406 2.65 24.49 19.58
C LEU A 406 3.48 25.73 19.23
N ASP A 407 4.72 25.80 19.71
CA ASP A 407 5.67 26.86 19.36
C ASP A 407 5.95 26.87 17.85
N SER A 408 6.11 25.70 17.23
CA SER A 408 6.34 25.58 15.78
C SER A 408 5.16 26.02 14.92
N LEU A 409 3.95 26.01 15.46
CA LEU A 409 2.73 26.48 14.79
C LEU A 409 2.52 28.00 14.96
N GLY A 410 3.30 28.67 15.81
CA GLY A 410 3.04 30.07 16.19
C GLY A 410 1.73 30.24 16.95
N ALA A 411 1.27 29.19 17.63
CA ALA A 411 0.02 29.21 18.38
C ALA A 411 0.15 30.16 19.59
N SER A 412 -0.92 30.92 19.89
CA SER A 412 -0.95 31.76 21.10
C SER A 412 -0.91 30.89 22.36
N SER A 413 -0.40 31.42 23.47
CA SER A 413 -0.31 30.72 24.77
C SER A 413 -1.61 30.11 25.29
N ASN A 414 -2.76 30.52 24.75
CA ASN A 414 -4.09 30.04 25.15
C ASN A 414 -4.54 28.79 24.37
N VAL A 415 -3.80 28.38 23.33
CA VAL A 415 -4.13 27.20 22.52
C VAL A 415 -3.51 25.96 23.17
N ASN A 416 -4.36 25.05 23.61
CA ASN A 416 -3.94 23.76 24.15
C ASN A 416 -3.79 22.71 23.04
N HIS A 417 -2.90 21.75 23.27
CA HIS A 417 -2.82 20.56 22.41
C HIS A 417 -4.11 19.73 22.55
N PHE A 418 -4.59 19.10 21.47
CA PHE A 418 -5.79 18.24 21.48
C PHE A 418 -5.66 16.94 22.32
N ILE A 419 -4.51 16.72 22.96
CA ILE A 419 -4.25 15.56 23.83
C ILE A 419 -3.97 16.13 25.21
N ASP A 420 -4.87 15.90 26.16
CA ASP A 420 -4.74 16.46 27.51
C ASP A 420 -3.64 15.73 28.31
N PHE A 421 -3.63 14.39 28.24
CA PHE A 421 -2.73 13.56 29.05
C PHE A 421 -1.32 13.47 28.46
N SER A 422 -0.32 13.28 29.33
CA SER A 422 1.08 13.18 28.92
C SER A 422 1.68 11.85 29.35
N ALA A 423 2.54 11.28 28.50
CA ALA A 423 3.26 10.04 28.80
C ALA A 423 4.41 10.27 29.81
N PRO A 424 4.72 9.28 30.68
CA PRO A 424 5.90 9.33 31.54
C PRO A 424 7.22 9.34 30.77
N ASP A 425 8.23 10.07 31.25
CA ASP A 425 9.53 10.20 30.58
C ASP A 425 10.24 8.87 30.33
N GLU A 426 10.11 7.91 31.25
CA GLU A 426 10.67 6.55 31.09
C GLU A 426 10.07 5.84 29.86
N VAL A 427 8.75 5.91 29.72
CA VAL A 427 8.02 5.32 28.59
C VAL A 427 8.38 6.02 27.29
N VAL A 428 8.48 7.35 27.31
CA VAL A 428 8.90 8.15 26.16
C VAL A 428 10.30 7.75 25.68
N LYS A 429 11.26 7.55 26.61
CA LYS A 429 12.61 7.07 26.27
C LYS A 429 12.56 5.71 25.57
N THR A 430 11.79 4.76 26.10
CA THR A 430 11.62 3.43 25.47
C THR A 430 11.07 3.57 24.05
N PHE A 431 10.01 4.35 23.83
CA PHE A 431 9.44 4.53 22.50
C PHE A 431 10.34 5.29 21.52
N ILE A 432 11.15 6.26 21.98
CA ILE A 432 12.17 6.91 21.15
C ILE A 432 13.17 5.87 20.63
N ILE A 433 13.65 5.00 21.52
CA ILE A 433 14.59 3.92 21.18
C ILE A 433 13.92 2.97 20.19
N THR A 434 12.73 2.44 20.50
CA THR A 434 11.99 1.53 19.63
C THR A 434 11.76 2.11 18.25
N LYS A 435 11.30 3.37 18.14
CA LYS A 435 11.07 4.05 16.86
C LYS A 435 12.36 4.16 16.04
N ARG A 436 13.45 4.61 16.67
CA ARG A 436 14.75 4.81 15.99
C ARG A 436 15.34 3.48 15.52
N GLU A 437 15.40 2.48 16.38
CA GLU A 437 15.96 1.17 16.07
C GLU A 437 15.15 0.46 15.00
N THR A 438 13.81 0.51 15.09
CA THR A 438 12.92 -0.10 14.09
C THR A 438 13.12 0.52 12.70
N LEU A 439 13.11 1.86 12.60
CA LEU A 439 13.29 2.54 11.31
C LEU A 439 14.69 2.31 10.72
N SER A 440 15.72 2.26 11.57
CA SER A 440 17.09 1.94 11.15
C SER A 440 17.19 0.52 10.62
N ALA A 441 16.69 -0.47 11.36
CA ALA A 441 16.77 -1.87 10.95
C ALA A 441 15.95 -2.16 9.69
N ILE A 442 14.77 -1.55 9.54
CA ILE A 442 13.97 -1.68 8.30
C ILE A 442 14.74 -1.13 7.10
N LYS A 443 15.53 -0.06 7.28
CA LYS A 443 16.30 0.54 6.18
C LYS A 443 17.28 -0.46 5.56
N ASP A 444 17.84 -1.37 6.35
CA ASP A 444 18.86 -2.32 5.92
C ASP A 444 18.30 -3.38 4.95
N PHE A 445 17.04 -3.79 5.12
CA PHE A 445 16.41 -4.81 4.27
C PHE A 445 15.27 -4.29 3.37
N ASN A 446 14.67 -3.13 3.68
CA ASN A 446 13.61 -2.50 2.88
C ASN A 446 13.63 -0.97 3.05
N MET A 447 14.54 -0.32 2.31
CA MET A 447 14.74 1.12 2.38
C MET A 447 13.49 1.93 1.99
N GLN A 448 12.77 1.52 0.94
CA GLN A 448 11.54 2.20 0.48
C GLN A 448 10.47 2.24 1.57
N TYR A 449 10.27 1.12 2.26
CA TYR A 449 9.30 1.03 3.34
C TYR A 449 9.69 1.90 4.53
N SER A 450 10.98 1.92 4.92
CA SER A 450 11.46 2.82 5.97
C SER A 450 11.17 4.29 5.63
N TYR A 451 11.44 4.71 4.38
CA TYR A 451 11.12 6.06 3.92
C TYR A 451 9.63 6.35 3.91
N PHE A 452 8.80 5.41 3.44
CA PHE A 452 7.35 5.55 3.47
C PHE A 452 6.84 5.81 4.91
N ILE A 453 7.30 5.02 5.89
CA ILE A 453 6.91 5.23 7.29
C ILE A 453 7.37 6.61 7.78
N GLN A 454 8.61 7.01 7.51
CA GLN A 454 9.12 8.32 7.92
C GLN A 454 8.29 9.47 7.33
N HIS A 455 7.96 9.39 6.04
CA HIS A 455 7.11 10.39 5.38
C HIS A 455 5.71 10.44 5.98
N LEU A 456 5.10 9.29 6.26
CA LEU A 456 3.77 9.24 6.85
C LEU A 456 3.74 9.90 8.24
N LEU A 457 4.73 9.61 9.09
CA LEU A 457 4.84 10.22 10.42
C LEU A 457 5.08 11.73 10.34
N LEU A 458 5.84 12.21 9.35
CA LEU A 458 6.00 13.65 9.11
C LEU A 458 4.70 14.32 8.65
N SER A 459 4.00 13.71 7.70
CA SER A 459 2.71 14.20 7.20
C SER A 459 1.64 14.24 8.30
N GLU A 460 1.65 13.28 9.22
CA GLU A 460 0.76 13.25 10.38
C GLU A 460 0.94 14.49 11.27
N LYS A 461 2.18 14.94 11.48
CA LYS A 461 2.46 16.18 12.23
C LYS A 461 1.87 17.43 11.57
N TYR A 462 1.91 17.51 10.23
CA TYR A 462 1.28 18.62 9.50
C TYR A 462 -0.24 18.57 9.63
N LEU A 463 -0.84 17.37 9.55
CA LEU A 463 -2.27 17.17 9.77
C LEU A 463 -2.69 17.63 11.18
N TRP A 464 -1.95 17.25 12.22
CA TRP A 464 -2.20 17.71 13.58
C TRP A 464 -2.10 19.23 13.71
N GLY A 465 -1.16 19.85 12.99
CA GLY A 465 -0.98 21.31 13.01
C GLY A 465 -2.18 22.03 12.42
N TRP A 466 -2.69 21.50 11.31
CA TRP A 466 -3.94 21.93 10.71
C TRP A 466 -5.13 21.73 11.67
N VAL A 467 -5.26 20.58 12.33
CA VAL A 467 -6.37 20.32 13.26
C VAL A 467 -6.37 21.31 14.44
N ILE A 468 -5.20 21.61 15.02
CA ILE A 468 -5.10 22.52 16.19
C ILE A 468 -5.31 23.98 15.80
N TYR A 469 -4.63 24.44 14.75
CA TYR A 469 -4.50 25.87 14.48
C TYR A 469 -5.31 26.33 13.26
N GLY A 470 -5.61 25.41 12.33
CA GLY A 470 -6.44 25.65 11.14
C GLY A 470 -5.88 26.68 10.17
N LYS A 471 -4.69 27.21 10.42
CA LYS A 471 -4.09 28.34 9.71
C LYS A 471 -2.64 28.03 9.37
N ASP A 472 -2.17 28.58 8.26
CA ASP A 472 -0.76 28.54 7.91
C ASP A 472 0.04 29.39 8.92
N PRO A 473 1.09 28.83 9.56
CA PRO A 473 1.96 29.55 10.50
C PRO A 473 2.59 30.82 9.92
N LYS A 474 2.82 30.87 8.59
CA LYS A 474 3.48 32.00 7.92
C LYS A 474 2.49 33.08 7.50
N THR A 475 1.39 32.69 6.85
CA THR A 475 0.42 33.65 6.29
C THR A 475 -0.77 33.97 7.20
N LYS A 476 -0.98 33.18 8.27
CA LYS A 476 -2.12 33.24 9.21
C LYS A 476 -3.50 33.13 8.54
N LYS A 477 -3.55 32.82 7.25
CA LYS A 477 -4.77 32.49 6.51
C LYS A 477 -5.18 31.04 6.81
N PRO A 478 -6.47 30.69 6.68
CA PRO A 478 -6.89 29.29 6.75
C PRO A 478 -6.15 28.49 5.67
N LEU A 479 -5.65 27.31 6.04
CA LEU A 479 -4.73 26.54 5.19
C LEU A 479 -5.40 26.06 3.88
N LEU A 480 -6.72 25.85 3.91
CA LEU A 480 -7.49 25.22 2.84
C LEU A 480 -8.68 26.10 2.38
N ALA A 481 -8.76 27.36 2.83
CA ALA A 481 -9.79 28.30 2.38
C ALA A 481 -9.62 28.70 0.91
N ASP A 482 -8.38 28.77 0.41
CA ASP A 482 -8.11 29.03 -1.00
C ASP A 482 -8.17 27.71 -1.78
N LYS A 483 -9.34 27.39 -2.36
CA LYS A 483 -9.54 26.22 -3.26
C LYS A 483 -8.75 26.31 -4.56
N GLN A 484 -8.07 27.44 -4.83
CA GLN A 484 -7.26 27.65 -6.01
C GLN A 484 -5.78 27.66 -5.64
N THR A 485 -5.10 26.56 -5.97
CA THR A 485 -3.64 26.51 -5.94
C THR A 485 -3.12 27.35 -7.09
N THR A 486 -2.32 28.37 -6.78
CA THR A 486 -1.65 29.16 -7.83
C THR A 486 -0.54 28.33 -8.47
N VAL A 487 -0.29 28.54 -9.77
CA VAL A 487 0.78 27.84 -10.50
C VAL A 487 2.14 28.03 -9.81
N GLU A 488 2.40 29.22 -9.27
CA GLU A 488 3.61 29.54 -8.51
C GLU A 488 3.77 28.68 -7.24
N GLN A 489 2.68 28.35 -6.54
CA GLN A 489 2.72 27.47 -5.36
C GLN A 489 3.01 26.02 -5.77
N LEU A 490 2.42 25.56 -6.88
CA LEU A 490 2.69 24.22 -7.43
C LEU A 490 4.14 24.08 -7.90
N GLU A 491 4.67 25.10 -8.57
CA GLU A 491 6.08 25.16 -8.99
C GLU A 491 7.02 25.16 -7.78
N LYS A 492 6.73 25.96 -6.76
CA LYS A 492 7.53 26.00 -5.53
C LYS A 492 7.51 24.68 -4.76
N VAL A 493 6.36 24.01 -4.68
CA VAL A 493 6.28 22.66 -4.08
C VAL A 493 7.04 21.65 -4.93
N SER A 494 7.01 21.76 -6.27
CA SER A 494 7.83 20.93 -7.16
C SER A 494 9.33 21.16 -6.95
N GLU A 495 9.76 22.41 -6.79
CA GLU A 495 11.15 22.76 -6.47
C GLU A 495 11.57 22.25 -5.09
N ASP A 496 10.74 22.44 -4.06
CA ASP A 496 10.97 21.89 -2.72
C ASP A 496 11.04 20.36 -2.77
N PHE A 497 10.20 19.71 -3.56
CA PHE A 497 10.22 18.27 -3.77
C PHE A 497 11.49 17.81 -4.49
N LYS A 498 11.95 18.53 -5.52
CA LYS A 498 13.25 18.26 -6.19
C LYS A 498 14.45 18.51 -5.28
N ASN A 499 14.34 19.43 -4.33
CA ASN A 499 15.39 19.68 -3.34
C ASN A 499 15.47 18.58 -2.27
N VAL A 500 14.32 18.01 -1.90
CA VAL A 500 14.24 16.84 -1.00
C VAL A 500 14.69 15.57 -1.72
N TYR A 501 14.30 15.41 -2.98
CA TYR A 501 14.70 14.32 -3.88
C TYR A 501 15.68 14.84 -4.92
N ARG A 502 16.93 15.10 -4.51
CA ARG A 502 18.00 15.35 -5.49
C ARG A 502 18.19 14.07 -6.32
N TYR A 503 17.57 14.01 -7.49
CA TYR A 503 18.05 13.15 -8.56
C TYR A 503 19.53 13.50 -8.74
N LYS A 504 20.43 12.54 -8.57
CA LYS A 504 21.87 12.77 -8.75
C LYS A 504 22.15 12.96 -10.24
N ASP A 505 21.83 14.13 -10.77
CA ASP A 505 22.20 14.54 -12.14
C ASP A 505 23.69 14.90 -12.24
N SER A 506 24.42 14.96 -11.12
CA SER A 506 25.87 15.08 -11.18
C SER A 506 26.45 13.76 -11.72
N ARG A 507 26.81 13.76 -13.00
CA ARG A 507 27.59 12.68 -13.62
C ARG A 507 28.74 12.31 -12.68
N TYR A 508 28.79 11.04 -12.30
CA TYR A 508 29.89 10.51 -11.51
C TYR A 508 31.21 10.76 -12.27
N PHE A 509 32.31 11.08 -11.56
CA PHE A 509 33.60 11.42 -12.17
C PHE A 509 34.09 10.36 -13.18
N ASN A 510 33.71 9.11 -12.95
CA ASN A 510 33.98 8.02 -13.87
C ASN A 510 32.97 8.01 -15.02
N THR A 511 33.49 8.12 -16.23
CA THR A 511 32.73 8.03 -17.47
C THR A 511 32.04 6.66 -17.65
N TYR A 512 32.56 5.61 -17.01
CA TYR A 512 32.00 4.25 -17.04
C TYR A 512 31.66 3.75 -15.62
N VAL A 513 30.77 2.74 -15.57
CA VAL A 513 30.11 2.19 -14.36
C VAL A 513 31.06 1.92 -13.20
N THR A 514 32.31 1.50 -13.46
CA THR A 514 33.31 1.26 -12.42
C THR A 514 34.65 1.97 -12.73
N PRO A 515 35.46 2.30 -11.70
CA PRO A 515 36.80 2.86 -11.89
C PRO A 515 37.71 1.94 -12.72
N GLN A 516 37.56 0.62 -12.56
CA GLN A 516 38.34 -0.39 -13.26
C GLN A 516 38.05 -0.39 -14.77
N VAL A 517 36.76 -0.33 -15.15
CA VAL A 517 36.35 -0.24 -16.56
C VAL A 517 36.79 1.09 -17.16
N THR A 518 36.66 2.18 -16.41
CA THR A 518 37.13 3.50 -16.85
C THR A 518 38.63 3.52 -17.11
N ARG A 519 39.45 2.90 -16.24
CA ARG A 519 40.90 2.77 -16.46
C ARG A 519 41.20 1.97 -17.72
N LYS A 520 40.55 0.81 -17.91
CA LYS A 520 40.76 -0.02 -19.12
C LYS A 520 40.40 0.73 -20.40
N MET A 521 39.29 1.44 -20.42
CA MET A 521 38.83 2.21 -21.58
C MET A 521 39.65 3.48 -21.86
N ARG A 522 40.31 4.05 -20.84
CA ARG A 522 41.23 5.19 -21.00
C ARG A 522 42.64 4.80 -21.47
N THR A 523 42.96 3.51 -21.49
CA THR A 523 44.27 3.06 -21.98
C THR A 523 44.42 3.45 -23.45
N LYS A 524 45.45 4.23 -23.77
CA LYS A 524 45.74 4.63 -25.15
C LYS A 524 46.00 3.37 -25.99
N ARG A 525 45.35 3.28 -27.15
CA ARG A 525 45.56 2.21 -28.13
C ARG A 525 45.89 2.87 -29.46
N GLY A 526 46.98 2.48 -30.09
CA GLY A 526 47.40 3.00 -31.38
C GLY A 526 48.67 2.34 -31.87
N LEU A 527 48.85 2.27 -33.19
CA LEU A 527 50.06 1.74 -33.82
C LEU A 527 51.33 2.48 -33.36
N SER A 528 51.21 3.77 -33.04
CA SER A 528 52.31 4.61 -32.51
C SER A 528 52.86 4.15 -31.16
N GLU A 529 52.12 3.35 -30.39
CA GLU A 529 52.58 2.81 -29.11
C GLU A 529 53.30 1.45 -29.29
N LEU A 530 53.19 0.81 -30.46
CA LEU A 530 53.92 -0.43 -30.79
C LEU A 530 55.36 -0.17 -31.25
N ASP A 531 55.65 1.02 -31.75
CA ASP A 531 57.00 1.41 -32.21
C ASP A 531 58.01 1.57 -31.06
N SER A 532 57.55 1.50 -29.80
CA SER A 532 58.38 1.61 -28.59
C SER A 532 58.88 0.28 -28.02
N VAL A 533 58.64 -0.85 -28.71
CA VAL A 533 59.28 -2.11 -28.33
C VAL A 533 60.75 -2.03 -28.74
N ASP A 534 61.60 -1.63 -27.78
CA ASP A 534 63.04 -1.44 -27.94
C ASP A 534 63.67 -2.56 -28.78
N ALA A 535 64.11 -2.19 -29.99
CA ALA A 535 64.92 -3.09 -30.81
C ALA A 535 66.23 -3.37 -30.06
N PHE A 536 66.51 -4.65 -29.80
CA PHE A 536 67.73 -5.08 -29.11
C PHE A 536 68.98 -4.56 -29.83
N ALA A 537 69.71 -3.62 -29.21
CA ALA A 537 70.92 -3.03 -29.75
C ALA A 537 72.12 -4.00 -29.60
N ILE A 538 72.60 -4.53 -30.74
CA ILE A 538 73.67 -5.54 -30.77
C ILE A 538 75.02 -4.91 -30.42
N GLU A 539 75.33 -3.71 -30.92
CA GLU A 539 76.63 -3.08 -30.68
C GLU A 539 76.82 -2.71 -29.19
N ASP A 540 75.78 -2.20 -28.52
CA ASP A 540 75.85 -1.82 -27.11
C ASP A 540 76.02 -3.04 -26.21
N THR A 541 75.39 -4.16 -26.56
CA THR A 541 75.52 -5.40 -25.81
C THR A 541 76.87 -6.08 -26.03
N LYS A 542 77.49 -5.98 -27.21
CA LYS A 542 78.88 -6.43 -27.44
C LYS A 542 79.89 -5.64 -26.61
N ARG A 543 79.77 -4.30 -26.59
CA ARG A 543 80.62 -3.45 -25.75
C ARG A 543 80.51 -3.79 -24.27
N ASN A 544 79.28 -3.99 -23.77
CA ASN A 544 79.07 -4.40 -22.39
C ASN A 544 79.72 -5.76 -22.04
N VAL A 545 79.80 -6.70 -22.99
CA VAL A 545 80.50 -7.97 -22.78
C VAL A 545 82.02 -7.76 -22.73
N GLU A 546 82.57 -6.94 -23.61
CA GLU A 546 84.01 -6.58 -23.61
C GLU A 546 84.41 -5.82 -22.34
N ASP A 547 83.55 -4.92 -21.84
CA ASP A 547 83.77 -4.18 -20.60
C ASP A 547 83.75 -5.14 -19.38
N ILE A 548 82.84 -6.11 -19.36
CA ILE A 548 82.79 -7.15 -18.32
C ILE A 548 84.05 -8.04 -18.38
N ASP A 549 84.57 -8.34 -19.57
CA ASP A 549 85.81 -9.11 -19.71
C ASP A 549 87.03 -8.35 -19.17
N TYR A 550 87.07 -7.04 -19.38
CA TYR A 550 88.10 -6.19 -18.78
C TYR A 550 87.97 -6.13 -17.24
N GLU A 551 86.75 -6.02 -16.71
CA GLU A 551 86.49 -6.04 -15.26
C GLU A 551 86.84 -7.39 -14.62
N LEU A 552 86.54 -8.51 -15.29
CA LEU A 552 86.89 -9.86 -14.84
C LEU A 552 88.41 -10.08 -14.76
N SER A 553 89.18 -9.46 -15.67
CA SER A 553 90.66 -9.54 -15.65
C SER A 553 91.31 -8.72 -14.54
N SER A 554 90.55 -7.78 -13.94
CA SER A 554 91.04 -6.80 -12.97
C SER A 554 90.56 -7.06 -11.53
N THR A 555 89.73 -8.09 -11.32
CA THR A 555 89.01 -8.32 -10.05
C THR A 555 89.41 -9.67 -9.42
N ASP A 556 89.95 -9.65 -8.21
CA ASP A 556 90.37 -10.84 -7.44
C ASP A 556 89.31 -11.34 -6.43
N ASP A 557 88.16 -10.66 -6.33
CA ASP A 557 87.08 -11.01 -5.41
C ASP A 557 86.11 -12.04 -6.04
N ILE A 558 85.83 -13.13 -5.31
CA ILE A 558 85.18 -14.34 -5.83
C ILE A 558 83.69 -14.11 -6.13
N ASN A 559 82.98 -13.35 -5.29
CA ASN A 559 81.54 -13.12 -5.46
C ASN A 559 81.22 -12.15 -6.59
N THR A 560 81.96 -11.05 -6.68
CA THR A 560 81.83 -10.08 -7.78
C THR A 560 82.23 -10.71 -9.12
N LYS A 561 83.22 -11.59 -9.13
CA LYS A 561 83.58 -12.39 -10.32
C LYS A 561 82.45 -13.31 -10.76
N HIS A 562 81.74 -13.97 -9.84
CA HIS A 562 80.60 -14.83 -10.17
C HIS A 562 79.43 -14.05 -10.77
N GLU A 563 79.05 -12.91 -10.18
CA GLU A 563 77.98 -12.04 -10.70
C GLU A 563 78.31 -11.50 -12.10
N LEU A 564 79.57 -11.10 -12.33
CA LEU A 564 80.03 -10.64 -13.64
C LEU A 564 80.01 -11.77 -14.68
N LEU A 565 80.38 -12.99 -14.31
CA LEU A 565 80.29 -14.17 -15.19
C LEU A 565 78.84 -14.51 -15.55
N GLU A 566 77.90 -14.45 -14.60
CA GLU A 566 76.49 -14.69 -14.88
C GLU A 566 75.91 -13.62 -15.81
N LYS A 567 76.24 -12.36 -15.56
CA LYS A 567 75.83 -11.23 -16.40
C LYS A 567 76.44 -11.33 -17.81
N LYS A 568 77.71 -11.74 -17.92
CA LYS A 568 78.37 -12.04 -19.20
C LYS A 568 77.64 -13.16 -19.93
N SER A 569 77.37 -14.28 -19.26
CA SER A 569 76.69 -15.43 -19.85
C SER A 569 75.31 -15.06 -20.40
N LEU A 570 74.53 -14.26 -19.66
CA LEU A 570 73.20 -13.82 -20.09
C LEU A 570 73.25 -12.86 -21.29
N LEU A 571 74.20 -11.93 -21.32
CA LEU A 571 74.41 -11.02 -22.45
C LEU A 571 74.93 -11.75 -23.69
N SER A 572 75.89 -12.64 -23.52
CA SER A 572 76.41 -13.52 -24.59
C SER A 572 75.31 -14.43 -25.15
N TRP A 573 74.43 -14.98 -24.30
CA TRP A 573 73.29 -15.77 -24.76
C TRP A 573 72.30 -14.93 -25.59
N ARG A 574 72.03 -13.69 -25.17
CA ARG A 574 71.17 -12.77 -25.96
C ARG A 574 71.81 -12.40 -27.29
N LEU A 575 73.12 -12.15 -27.33
CA LEU A 575 73.89 -11.90 -28.56
C LEU A 575 73.85 -13.11 -29.49
N LEU A 576 74.17 -14.30 -29.01
CA LEU A 576 74.14 -15.54 -29.79
C LEU A 576 72.72 -15.87 -30.31
N ARG A 577 71.68 -15.59 -29.52
CA ARG A 577 70.29 -15.76 -29.96
C ARG A 577 69.94 -14.84 -31.12
N ASN A 578 70.50 -13.63 -31.16
CA ASN A 578 70.31 -12.71 -32.27
C ASN A 578 71.19 -13.09 -33.47
N GLU A 579 72.47 -13.41 -33.26
CA GLU A 579 73.40 -13.83 -34.32
C GLU A 579 72.97 -15.15 -34.99
N ARG A 580 72.28 -16.05 -34.27
CA ARG A 580 71.63 -17.24 -34.84
C ARG A 580 70.68 -16.91 -36.00
N SER A 581 70.03 -15.75 -35.97
CA SER A 581 69.11 -15.35 -37.05
C SER A 581 69.84 -14.83 -38.29
N ASN A 582 71.06 -14.30 -38.14
CA ASN A 582 71.80 -13.60 -39.19
C ASN A 582 73.03 -14.37 -39.72
N ASN A 583 73.79 -15.06 -38.86
CA ASN A 583 75.04 -15.78 -39.19
C ASN A 583 75.21 -17.05 -38.31
N TRP A 584 74.24 -17.97 -38.39
CA TRP A 584 74.22 -19.21 -37.60
C TRP A 584 75.48 -20.07 -37.70
N PHE A 585 76.08 -20.15 -38.89
CA PHE A 585 77.24 -21.03 -39.13
C PHE A 585 78.48 -20.56 -38.37
N ASP A 586 78.80 -19.26 -38.47
CA ASP A 586 79.95 -18.66 -37.79
C ASP A 586 79.75 -18.60 -36.27
N ALA A 587 78.52 -18.33 -35.82
CA ALA A 587 78.17 -18.32 -34.39
C ALA A 587 78.29 -19.73 -33.77
N ALA A 588 77.86 -20.77 -34.48
CA ALA A 588 78.00 -22.15 -34.04
C ALA A 588 79.47 -22.60 -34.00
N GLN A 589 80.30 -22.08 -34.91
CA GLN A 589 81.72 -22.37 -34.93
C GLN A 589 82.46 -21.68 -33.76
N LYS A 590 82.21 -20.40 -33.51
CA LYS A 590 82.79 -19.68 -32.35
C LYS A 590 82.38 -20.28 -31.02
N PHE A 591 81.11 -20.64 -30.86
CA PHE A 591 80.62 -21.31 -29.65
C PHE A 591 81.30 -22.67 -29.44
N ARG A 592 81.59 -23.40 -30.53
CA ARG A 592 82.31 -24.67 -30.46
C ARG A 592 83.79 -24.47 -30.11
N GLU A 593 84.43 -23.41 -30.61
CA GLU A 593 85.81 -23.04 -30.29
C GLU A 593 85.95 -22.59 -28.81
N GLU A 594 85.01 -21.79 -28.28
CA GLU A 594 84.97 -21.40 -26.85
C GLU A 594 84.67 -22.58 -25.91
N MET A 595 83.76 -23.49 -26.30
CA MET A 595 83.46 -24.70 -25.51
C MET A 595 84.64 -25.68 -25.46
N LEU A 596 85.44 -25.76 -26.54
CA LEU A 596 86.60 -26.63 -26.60
C LEU A 596 87.78 -26.06 -25.80
N SER A 597 87.98 -24.73 -25.80
CA SER A 597 89.04 -24.11 -24.99
C SER A 597 88.81 -24.26 -23.48
N HIS A 598 87.55 -24.24 -23.03
CA HIS A 598 87.20 -24.46 -21.62
C HIS A 598 87.24 -25.94 -21.19
N GLN A 599 87.32 -26.89 -22.13
CA GLN A 599 87.49 -28.33 -21.82
C GLN A 599 88.96 -28.74 -21.65
N GLU A 600 89.92 -27.98 -22.18
CA GLU A 600 91.36 -28.26 -22.05
C GLU A 600 91.95 -27.73 -20.72
N GLU A 601 91.31 -26.77 -20.06
CA GLU A 601 91.75 -26.20 -18.77
C GLU A 601 91.34 -27.01 -17.51
N ILE A 602 90.46 -28.02 -17.64
CA ILE A 602 89.86 -28.76 -16.49
C ILE A 602 90.42 -30.21 -16.36
N LYS A 603 91.61 -30.51 -16.89
CA LYS A 603 92.21 -31.88 -16.83
C LYS A 603 93.60 -31.98 -16.19
N LEU A 604 94.00 -31.02 -15.37
CA LEU A 604 95.17 -31.11 -14.52
C LEU A 604 94.76 -30.69 -13.10
N ASP A 605 94.41 -31.69 -12.29
CA ASP A 605 94.45 -31.76 -10.81
C ASP A 605 93.46 -32.84 -10.33
N GLU A 606 93.68 -34.09 -10.76
CA GLU A 606 93.11 -35.30 -10.14
C GLU A 606 94.25 -36.05 -9.44
N ASP A 607 94.67 -35.56 -8.27
CA ASP A 607 95.46 -36.29 -7.27
C ASP A 607 95.51 -35.41 -6.01
N ASP A 608 94.41 -35.38 -5.25
CA ASP A 608 94.34 -35.19 -3.79
C ASP A 608 92.89 -34.90 -3.40
N ILE A 609 92.28 -35.85 -2.67
CA ILE A 609 91.40 -35.68 -1.49
C ILE A 609 90.71 -37.05 -1.26
N GLU A 610 91.29 -37.81 -0.33
CA GLU A 610 90.63 -38.88 0.42
C GLU A 610 89.65 -38.27 1.44
N ASP A 611 88.47 -38.90 1.51
CA ASP A 611 87.63 -39.18 2.67
C ASP A 611 87.29 -38.09 3.71
N GLY A 612 85.99 -37.79 3.79
CA GLY A 612 85.37 -37.12 4.93
C GLY A 612 83.86 -36.97 4.76
N ASP A 613 83.12 -37.94 5.31
CA ASP A 613 81.65 -38.07 5.33
C ASP A 613 80.88 -36.83 5.83
N ASP A 614 79.70 -36.67 5.23
CA ASP A 614 78.40 -36.21 5.75
C ASP A 614 78.34 -35.11 6.82
N GLU A 615 77.67 -33.99 6.48
CA GLU A 615 76.41 -33.62 7.15
C GLU A 615 75.63 -32.54 6.36
N ASP A 616 74.31 -32.73 6.37
CA ASP A 616 73.24 -32.02 5.67
C ASP A 616 73.20 -30.49 5.87
N MET A 617 72.78 -29.77 4.81
CA MET A 617 71.83 -28.65 4.86
C MET A 617 71.56 -28.09 3.44
N PRO A 618 70.29 -28.00 2.99
CA PRO A 618 69.91 -27.02 1.98
C PRO A 618 69.10 -25.86 2.60
N ASP A 619 69.58 -24.66 2.26
CA ASP A 619 68.83 -23.47 1.86
C ASP A 619 67.76 -22.87 2.77
N VAL A 620 68.16 -21.76 3.40
CA VAL A 620 67.28 -20.60 3.62
C VAL A 620 67.88 -19.42 2.86
N ALA A 621 67.19 -18.97 1.81
CA ALA A 621 67.32 -17.60 1.30
C ALA A 621 66.29 -16.70 2.00
N GLU A 622 66.80 -15.62 2.59
CA GLU A 622 66.12 -14.38 2.96
C GLU A 622 65.35 -13.78 1.76
N GLY A 623 64.29 -12.97 1.86
CA GLY A 623 63.59 -12.36 2.98
C GLY A 623 62.64 -11.25 2.48
N ASN A 624 61.44 -11.21 3.09
CA ASN A 624 60.62 -10.03 3.47
C ASN A 624 59.98 -9.08 2.42
N ALA A 625 58.64 -9.11 2.30
CA ALA A 625 57.68 -8.31 3.11
C ALA A 625 56.41 -7.79 2.35
N ALA A 626 55.26 -8.02 3.00
CA ALA A 626 53.98 -7.26 2.98
C ALA A 626 53.11 -7.28 1.68
N THR A 627 51.79 -7.49 1.64
CA THR A 627 50.71 -7.62 2.65
C THR A 627 49.42 -8.09 1.94
N GLU A 628 48.58 -8.83 2.67
CA GLU A 628 47.11 -8.91 2.60
C GLU A 628 46.37 -9.65 1.45
N ASN A 629 46.17 -10.96 1.70
CA ASN A 629 44.90 -11.70 1.80
C ASN A 629 43.74 -11.43 0.80
N GLU A 630 43.69 -12.22 -0.26
CA GLU A 630 42.45 -12.70 -0.90
C GLU A 630 42.49 -14.22 -1.12
N GLY A 631 41.40 -14.89 -0.70
CA GLY A 631 40.81 -16.01 -1.45
C GLY A 631 41.45 -17.40 -1.41
N LYS A 632 41.28 -18.16 -0.33
CA LYS A 632 41.30 -19.63 -0.41
C LYS A 632 40.01 -20.13 -1.09
N ARG A 633 40.08 -20.36 -2.40
CA ARG A 633 39.32 -21.41 -3.09
C ARG A 633 40.09 -22.71 -2.94
N GLN A 634 39.45 -23.76 -2.42
CA GLN A 634 39.92 -25.14 -2.60
C GLN A 634 39.10 -25.76 -3.74
N LEU A 635 39.81 -26.13 -4.80
CA LEU A 635 39.42 -27.11 -5.82
C LEU A 635 40.64 -28.02 -5.93
N GLU A 636 40.47 -29.30 -5.57
CA GLU A 636 41.31 -30.38 -6.08
C GLU A 636 40.46 -31.14 -7.11
N GLU A 637 41.03 -31.31 -8.30
CA GLU A 637 40.51 -32.05 -9.44
C GLU A 637 40.88 -33.55 -9.33
N ASP A 638 39.88 -34.39 -9.60
CA ASP A 638 39.84 -35.56 -10.48
C ASP A 638 40.98 -36.59 -10.56
N LYS A 639 40.55 -37.87 -10.47
CA LYS A 639 40.77 -39.02 -11.40
C LYS A 639 40.18 -40.29 -10.72
N ASP A 640 39.40 -41.18 -11.33
CA ASP A 640 39.25 -41.62 -12.72
C ASP A 640 37.85 -42.28 -12.97
N GLU A 641 37.36 -42.10 -14.21
CA GLU A 641 36.66 -43.06 -15.10
C GLU A 641 35.33 -43.76 -14.65
N ALA A 642 34.27 -43.91 -15.43
CA ALA A 642 33.97 -43.59 -16.84
C ALA A 642 32.44 -43.67 -17.09
N ASN A 643 31.99 -42.86 -18.06
CA ASN A 643 30.85 -43.00 -18.99
C ASN A 643 29.44 -43.37 -18.46
N ASP A 644 28.49 -42.45 -18.43
CA ASP A 644 27.70 -41.92 -19.57
C ASP A 644 26.64 -42.92 -20.08
N THR A 645 25.36 -42.70 -19.74
CA THR A 645 24.28 -42.39 -20.69
C THR A 645 22.85 -42.57 -20.13
N LYS A 646 22.08 -41.48 -20.23
CA LYS A 646 20.70 -41.34 -20.76
C LYS A 646 19.51 -42.17 -20.24
N ARG A 647 18.43 -41.38 -20.04
CA ARG A 647 17.02 -41.56 -20.45
C ARG A 647 16.05 -42.35 -19.53
N THR A 648 15.10 -41.58 -19.00
CA THR A 648 13.63 -41.71 -19.17
C THR A 648 13.04 -43.09 -19.49
N LYS A 649 12.21 -43.65 -18.59
CA LYS A 649 10.74 -43.86 -18.76
C LYS A 649 10.12 -44.76 -17.67
N LEU A 650 8.96 -44.29 -17.18
CA LEU A 650 7.68 -44.99 -16.95
C LEU A 650 7.64 -46.48 -16.51
N VAL A 651 7.05 -46.66 -15.32
CA VAL A 651 5.93 -47.57 -14.95
C VAL A 651 5.97 -49.04 -15.41
N LYS A 652 5.99 -49.97 -14.44
CA LYS A 652 5.02 -51.08 -14.33
C LYS A 652 5.04 -51.76 -12.95
N GLU A 653 3.86 -52.27 -12.61
CA GLU A 653 3.36 -52.78 -11.34
C GLU A 653 3.85 -54.19 -10.93
N ASN A 654 3.52 -54.51 -9.66
CA ASN A 654 3.29 -55.83 -9.03
C ASN A 654 4.55 -56.66 -8.69
N THR A 655 4.69 -57.30 -7.53
CA THR A 655 3.67 -57.97 -6.70
C THR A 655 4.19 -58.25 -5.28
N ASN A 656 3.28 -58.25 -4.30
CA ASN A 656 3.25 -58.80 -2.93
C ASN A 656 4.32 -59.80 -2.46
N SER A 657 4.71 -59.71 -1.18
CA SER A 657 4.26 -60.67 -0.13
C SER A 657 4.78 -60.33 1.27
N ASP A 658 3.85 -60.40 2.25
CA ASP A 658 3.99 -60.82 3.65
C ASP A 658 4.63 -59.88 4.70
N LEU A 659 4.18 -59.80 5.96
CA LEU A 659 2.92 -60.05 6.70
C LEU A 659 3.30 -59.86 8.19
N GLN A 660 2.38 -59.31 9.00
CA GLN A 660 2.13 -59.51 10.45
C GLN A 660 1.66 -58.18 11.07
N GLU A 661 0.35 -57.95 11.16
CA GLU A 661 -0.59 -58.42 12.20
C GLU A 661 -0.46 -57.70 13.55
N SER A 662 -1.46 -56.87 13.87
CA SER A 662 -2.31 -57.12 15.05
C SER A 662 -3.59 -56.28 14.97
N HIS A 663 -4.70 -56.94 14.66
CA HIS A 663 -6.07 -56.47 14.89
C HIS A 663 -6.43 -56.59 16.38
N VAL A 664 -7.18 -55.61 16.91
CA VAL A 664 -8.33 -55.91 17.81
C VAL A 664 -9.42 -54.85 17.59
N THR A 665 -10.55 -55.28 17.02
CA THR A 665 -11.88 -54.70 17.24
C THR A 665 -12.82 -55.85 17.59
N PRO A 666 -13.75 -55.66 18.52
CA PRO A 666 -15.16 -55.96 18.22
C PRO A 666 -16.12 -54.97 18.95
N GLN A 667 -17.40 -54.76 18.66
CA GLN A 667 -18.37 -55.21 17.67
C GLN A 667 -19.58 -54.25 17.80
N LEU A 668 -20.37 -54.12 16.73
CA LEU A 668 -21.63 -53.39 16.63
C LEU A 668 -22.73 -53.90 17.60
N GLN A 669 -23.64 -52.99 18.00
CA GLN A 669 -25.09 -53.26 18.03
C GLN A 669 -25.94 -51.97 17.95
N GLN A 670 -26.70 -51.89 16.85
CA GLN A 670 -28.06 -51.35 16.62
C GLN A 670 -28.43 -49.88 16.92
N GLU A 671 -28.91 -49.23 15.86
CA GLU A 671 -29.70 -47.97 15.83
C GLU A 671 -31.07 -48.11 16.55
N PRO A 672 -31.77 -46.98 16.81
CA PRO A 672 -32.71 -46.49 15.79
C PRO A 672 -32.62 -44.99 15.49
N GLU A 673 -33.17 -44.69 14.31
CA GLU A 673 -33.32 -43.44 13.56
C GLU A 673 -33.86 -42.21 14.33
N ALA A 674 -33.37 -41.01 13.96
CA ALA A 674 -34.20 -39.85 13.61
C ALA A 674 -33.35 -38.67 13.06
N GLU A 675 -33.58 -38.37 11.78
CA GLU A 675 -33.59 -37.06 11.09
C GLU A 675 -32.38 -36.10 11.18
N LYS A 676 -31.59 -36.09 10.09
CA LYS A 676 -30.75 -34.96 9.65
C LYS A 676 -31.53 -34.07 8.66
N PRO A 677 -31.50 -32.73 8.79
CA PRO A 677 -31.71 -31.83 7.67
C PRO A 677 -30.43 -31.74 6.81
N LYS A 678 -30.64 -31.64 5.49
CA LYS A 678 -29.63 -31.52 4.44
C LYS A 678 -28.99 -30.13 4.46
N ASP A 679 -27.65 -30.10 4.55
CA ASP A 679 -26.82 -28.99 4.04
C ASP A 679 -26.39 -29.36 2.62
N GLU A 680 -26.74 -28.51 1.64
CA GLU A 680 -26.18 -28.50 0.30
C GLU A 680 -25.00 -27.52 0.27
N SER A 681 -23.79 -28.05 0.32
CA SER A 681 -22.59 -27.36 -0.18
C SER A 681 -21.94 -28.28 -1.19
N ASP A 682 -22.26 -28.08 -2.46
CA ASP A 682 -21.58 -28.77 -3.56
C ASP A 682 -20.16 -28.22 -3.71
N GLU A 683 -19.20 -29.07 -3.32
CA GLU A 683 -17.81 -29.03 -3.74
C GLU A 683 -17.72 -29.26 -5.26
N ILE A 684 -17.43 -28.22 -6.03
CA ILE A 684 -17.04 -28.37 -7.43
C ILE A 684 -15.58 -28.83 -7.49
N LYS A 685 -15.40 -30.10 -7.87
CA LYS A 685 -14.13 -30.67 -8.35
C LYS A 685 -13.74 -30.02 -9.69
N PRO A 686 -12.45 -29.75 -9.95
CA PRO A 686 -12.02 -29.32 -11.29
C PRO A 686 -12.03 -30.50 -12.26
N GLU A 687 -12.85 -30.42 -13.31
CA GLU A 687 -12.73 -31.26 -14.50
C GLU A 687 -11.48 -30.88 -15.29
N LEU A 688 -10.67 -31.90 -15.59
CA LEU A 688 -9.61 -31.87 -16.59
C LEU A 688 -10.26 -32.17 -17.95
N GLU A 689 -10.38 -31.18 -18.82
CA GLU A 689 -10.63 -31.41 -20.25
C GLU A 689 -9.33 -31.27 -21.05
N GLU A 690 -9.01 -32.33 -21.80
CA GLU A 690 -7.95 -32.37 -22.80
C GLU A 690 -8.33 -31.51 -24.02
N PRO A 691 -7.38 -30.79 -24.65
CA PRO A 691 -7.67 -30.01 -25.84
C PRO A 691 -7.90 -30.90 -27.08
N ALA A 692 -9.01 -30.64 -27.75
CA ALA A 692 -9.35 -31.23 -29.05
C ALA A 692 -8.28 -30.88 -30.11
N LYS A 693 -7.82 -31.92 -30.80
CA LYS A 693 -7.00 -31.82 -32.02
C LYS A 693 -7.81 -31.11 -33.12
N SER A 694 -7.28 -30.02 -33.66
CA SER A 694 -7.69 -29.50 -34.97
C SER A 694 -6.70 -30.01 -36.02
N ASP A 695 -7.22 -30.85 -36.91
CA ASP A 695 -6.54 -31.23 -38.15
C ASP A 695 -6.53 -30.05 -39.11
N GLN A 696 -5.37 -29.82 -39.72
CA GLN A 696 -5.19 -28.94 -40.85
C GLN A 696 -5.76 -29.59 -42.11
N GLY A 697 -6.66 -28.87 -42.80
CA GLY A 697 -7.07 -29.13 -44.17
C GLY A 697 -7.05 -27.81 -44.95
N ILE A 698 -6.01 -27.64 -45.75
CA ILE A 698 -5.79 -26.54 -46.70
C ILE A 698 -6.86 -26.58 -47.80
N GLU A 699 -7.46 -25.44 -48.14
CA GLU A 699 -7.77 -25.11 -49.54
C GLU A 699 -8.02 -23.61 -49.75
N THR A 700 -7.81 -23.18 -50.99
CA THR A 700 -7.33 -21.88 -51.46
C THR A 700 -8.39 -20.99 -52.12
N GLY A 701 -8.12 -19.69 -52.19
CA GLY A 701 -8.75 -18.70 -53.09
C GLY A 701 -9.79 -17.83 -52.37
N GLY A 702 -9.80 -16.50 -52.45
CA GLY A 702 -9.36 -15.57 -53.47
C GLY A 702 -10.54 -14.66 -53.80
N ASN A 703 -10.33 -13.33 -53.78
CA ASN A 703 -11.23 -12.26 -54.29
C ASN A 703 -12.55 -12.03 -53.49
N ASP A 704 -13.15 -10.84 -53.36
CA ASP A 704 -12.93 -9.48 -53.87
C ASP A 704 -13.70 -8.50 -52.94
N GLU A 705 -13.25 -7.24 -52.92
CA GLU A 705 -13.98 -5.97 -52.74
C GLU A 705 -15.44 -5.96 -52.21
N LYS A 706 -15.64 -5.37 -51.01
CA LYS A 706 -16.32 -4.07 -50.80
C LYS A 706 -16.43 -3.70 -49.32
#